data_AF-A0A2N5JCC9-F1
#
_entry.id   AF-A0A2N5JCC9-F1
#
_cell.length_a   1.000
_cell.length_b   1.000
_cell.length_c   1.000
_cell.angle_alpha   90.00
_cell.angle_beta   90.00
_cell.angle_gamma   90.00
#
_symmetry.space_group_name_H-M   'P 1'
#
loop_
_entity.id
_entity.type
_entity.pdbx_description
1 polymer ?
#
loop_
_entity_poly.entity_id
_entity_poly.type
_entity_poly.pdbx_seq_one_letter_code
_entity_poly.pdbx_strand_id
1 'polypeptide(L)'
;MPGDHTGLWMGAIMNRQTLRRVVAAAVSAAMLGGAAITMSGTAWADETEGSSAAPTQPVTITASDTTTDTTPDTTTDREAATQTQAEAKSNSGNAVSGSASASTAGVSSLGVTLGNGVTVYVTENLNQKNVRAAALNHVIKWRKDALNDSRIKLQFGINGVLHTWTVRDYLKHTGMSEQEYLSPKWSNELERIATQRAVEAADFELGHNRPNGTSCFTAEYNGMQSYGEILAWGGSDIAYAIDNQWASEKADYINMLNGKPAGQTGHYVQLIQPNIQWYGFGQGTSPDWRTTFAGETSPAGWENYTQAATNWQGAKTVEVNVSTVLLNQGVTSNLGTMVEGSSVQAVAKLKYMSGRYEFRGTWTSSNPAVASVTAGGKVTAKGAGKASIRVTDQGRTFSFPVSVKAVPKTVTLAYSGNGATSGSVKTTSGKSGQKVTVAANGFARSGYTFTAWNTRADGKGLTYRPGASIVLPLTNMTLYAQWKKNAVPVVYRTVAFDSAGGSAVASQRVANGGKVRQPANPTRSGYAFAGWYYGNAKWDFNRGVTANITLTAHWTKSQTPTKPTQPTVKRVPVYRVYNRNSGLHHYTINKAENDMLVRLGWRDENRGGSAFITVSRDTPGAKPVYREYNRRSGNHNWTLNKREHDMLVRLGWRDEGIAWYTSPTGRDVYRLYNPKPYHKPANGRGNGGGEHVYTTSYGEYRAVVKAGWRGEGVAWKSL
;
A
#
# COMPACT_ATOMS: atom_id res chain seq x y z
N MET A 1 48.59 39.49 -15.70
CA MET A 1 48.22 40.55 -16.68
C MET A 1 48.40 39.93 -18.06
N PRO A 2 47.64 40.30 -19.11
CA PRO A 2 46.76 41.46 -19.24
C PRO A 2 45.33 40.97 -19.60
N GLY A 3 44.49 41.48 -20.51
CA GLY A 3 44.67 42.34 -21.68
C GLY A 3 43.76 41.83 -22.81
N ASP A 4 42.85 42.68 -23.30
CA ASP A 4 41.92 42.31 -24.38
C ASP A 4 42.66 41.89 -25.65
N HIS A 5 42.59 40.60 -25.97
CA HIS A 5 42.99 40.05 -27.25
C HIS A 5 41.84 39.23 -27.84
N THR A 6 40.89 39.92 -28.46
CA THR A 6 39.95 39.30 -29.42
C THR A 6 40.71 38.87 -30.67
N GLY A 7 41.42 37.74 -30.57
CA GLY A 7 42.11 37.10 -31.68
C GLY A 7 41.13 36.41 -32.63
N LEU A 8 41.14 36.83 -33.90
CA LEU A 8 40.31 36.29 -34.98
C LEU A 8 40.48 34.79 -35.19
N TRP A 9 39.54 33.96 -34.70
CA TRP A 9 39.28 32.60 -35.20
C TRP A 9 37.80 32.20 -35.04
N MET A 10 36.97 32.63 -36.00
CA MET A 10 35.66 32.01 -36.28
C MET A 10 35.62 31.67 -37.77
N GLY A 11 35.65 30.36 -38.10
CA GLY A 11 35.94 29.91 -39.46
C GLY A 11 35.63 28.44 -39.74
N ALA A 12 34.40 28.02 -39.42
CA ALA A 12 33.72 26.84 -39.97
C ALA A 12 34.39 25.45 -39.89
N ILE A 13 33.99 24.65 -38.89
CA ILE A 13 33.39 23.33 -39.17
C ILE A 13 32.04 23.24 -38.45
N MET A 14 30.94 23.49 -39.16
CA MET A 14 29.62 23.06 -38.68
C MET A 14 29.52 21.54 -38.81
N ASN A 15 29.11 20.88 -37.73
CA ASN A 15 28.90 19.44 -37.65
C ASN A 15 27.88 18.96 -38.71
N ARG A 16 28.36 18.28 -39.77
CA ARG A 16 27.52 17.53 -40.73
C ARG A 16 27.33 16.05 -40.33
N GLN A 17 27.00 15.76 -39.07
CA GLN A 17 26.56 14.43 -38.64
C GLN A 17 25.24 14.38 -37.84
N THR A 18 24.54 15.49 -37.62
CA THR A 18 23.17 15.48 -37.03
C THR A 18 22.07 15.06 -38.03
N LEU A 19 22.40 14.25 -39.04
CA LEU A 19 21.50 13.90 -40.15
C LEU A 19 21.68 12.46 -40.64
N ARG A 20 21.63 11.47 -39.72
CA ARG A 20 21.35 10.05 -40.00
C ARG A 20 21.09 9.23 -38.73
N ARG A 21 19.88 9.37 -38.14
CA ARG A 21 19.10 8.34 -37.37
C ARG A 21 17.91 8.94 -36.59
N VAL A 22 17.03 9.69 -37.27
CA VAL A 22 15.68 10.00 -36.76
C VAL A 22 14.64 9.77 -37.87
N VAL A 23 14.42 8.50 -38.21
CA VAL A 23 13.22 8.02 -38.93
C VAL A 23 12.87 6.63 -38.39
N ALA A 24 11.93 6.58 -37.43
CA ALA A 24 11.00 5.47 -37.16
C ALA A 24 10.36 5.63 -35.76
N ALA A 25 9.29 6.43 -35.65
CA ALA A 25 8.46 6.49 -34.44
C ALA A 25 7.00 6.86 -34.76
N ALA A 26 6.26 5.96 -35.41
CA ALA A 26 4.79 5.87 -35.39
C ALA A 26 4.34 4.59 -36.12
N VAL A 27 3.18 4.03 -35.76
CA VAL A 27 2.54 2.80 -36.33
C VAL A 27 3.29 1.51 -35.92
N SER A 28 2.72 0.52 -35.21
CA SER A 28 1.33 0.24 -34.81
C SER A 28 1.23 -0.34 -33.39
N ALA A 29 0.08 -0.18 -32.75
CA ALA A 29 -0.34 -1.02 -31.63
C ALA A 29 -1.21 -2.18 -32.15
N ALA A 30 -0.84 -3.44 -31.88
CA ALA A 30 -1.76 -4.57 -31.77
C ALA A 30 -1.07 -5.90 -31.36
N MET A 31 -1.52 -6.44 -30.22
CA MET A 31 -1.77 -7.88 -29.94
C MET A 31 -0.64 -8.91 -29.79
N LEU A 32 -0.80 -9.68 -28.69
CA LEU A 32 -0.35 -11.08 -28.44
C LEU A 32 1.18 -11.31 -28.45
N GLY A 33 1.83 -11.98 -27.50
CA GLY A 33 1.42 -12.87 -26.42
C GLY A 33 2.64 -13.76 -26.15
N GLY A 34 3.15 -13.86 -24.93
CA GLY A 34 2.99 -15.09 -24.16
C GLY A 34 4.27 -15.94 -24.12
N ALA A 35 4.39 -16.77 -23.09
CA ALA A 35 5.47 -17.74 -22.82
C ALA A 35 6.88 -17.19 -22.51
N ALA A 36 7.33 -17.47 -21.28
CA ALA A 36 8.74 -17.46 -20.91
C ALA A 36 9.40 -18.79 -21.29
N ILE A 37 10.70 -18.77 -21.61
CA ILE A 37 11.55 -19.96 -21.61
C ILE A 37 12.77 -19.68 -20.73
N THR A 38 13.01 -20.60 -19.80
CA THR A 38 14.10 -20.62 -18.83
C THR A 38 15.44 -20.95 -19.49
N MET A 39 16.52 -20.24 -19.11
CA MET A 39 17.89 -20.72 -19.33
C MET A 39 18.44 -21.30 -18.02
N SER A 40 18.74 -22.60 -18.05
CA SER A 40 19.42 -23.32 -16.98
C SER A 40 20.94 -23.27 -17.18
N GLY A 41 21.64 -22.51 -16.34
CA GLY A 41 23.10 -22.57 -16.24
C GLY A 41 23.52 -23.56 -15.16
N THR A 42 24.09 -24.69 -15.57
CA THR A 42 24.67 -25.69 -14.66
C THR A 42 25.98 -25.20 -14.06
N ALA A 43 26.06 -25.11 -12.74
CA ALA A 43 27.30 -24.88 -12.03
C ALA A 43 28.12 -26.19 -11.95
N TRP A 44 29.43 -26.08 -12.18
CA TRP A 44 30.39 -27.13 -11.84
C TRP A 44 30.88 -26.94 -10.40
N ALA A 45 31.23 -28.04 -9.75
CA ALA A 45 31.81 -28.09 -8.41
C ALA A 45 33.11 -28.91 -8.44
N ASP A 46 34.07 -28.51 -7.60
CA ASP A 46 35.05 -29.32 -6.85
C ASP A 46 35.81 -28.33 -5.93
N GLU A 47 35.79 -28.48 -4.60
CA GLU A 47 36.57 -29.42 -3.76
C GLU A 47 38.02 -28.93 -3.52
N THR A 48 38.32 -28.33 -2.34
CA THR A 48 38.94 -28.92 -1.10
C THR A 48 40.41 -29.31 -1.25
N GLU A 49 41.32 -29.22 -0.27
CA GLU A 49 41.34 -28.72 1.13
C GLU A 49 42.73 -28.02 1.35
N GLY A 50 43.23 -27.58 2.51
CA GLY A 50 42.77 -27.60 3.91
C GLY A 50 43.94 -27.76 4.91
N SER A 51 44.00 -26.97 6.00
CA SER A 51 44.82 -27.29 7.19
C SER A 51 44.38 -26.56 8.46
N SER A 52 44.58 -27.24 9.59
CA SER A 52 44.09 -26.91 10.93
C SER A 52 45.07 -26.09 11.78
N ALA A 53 44.56 -25.33 12.75
CA ALA A 53 44.99 -25.39 14.16
C ALA A 53 44.18 -24.46 15.09
N ALA A 54 43.87 -24.97 16.29
CA ALA A 54 43.43 -24.29 17.50
C ALA A 54 43.77 -25.23 18.69
N PRO A 55 43.64 -24.89 19.99
CA PRO A 55 43.22 -23.61 20.60
C PRO A 55 44.12 -23.14 21.77
N THR A 56 43.92 -21.91 22.28
CA THR A 56 44.13 -21.56 23.70
C THR A 56 43.15 -20.47 24.16
N GLN A 57 42.79 -20.51 25.45
CA GLN A 57 41.87 -19.61 26.16
C GLN A 57 42.63 -18.99 27.38
N PRO A 58 42.00 -18.24 28.30
CA PRO A 58 41.87 -16.78 28.24
C PRO A 58 42.60 -16.08 29.42
N VAL A 59 42.70 -14.75 29.39
CA VAL A 59 43.07 -13.96 30.59
C VAL A 59 42.11 -12.79 30.77
N THR A 60 41.55 -12.71 31.98
CA THR A 60 40.67 -11.64 32.46
C THR A 60 41.46 -10.72 33.38
N ILE A 61 41.31 -9.40 33.24
CA ILE A 61 41.58 -8.45 34.34
C ILE A 61 40.41 -7.47 34.44
N THR A 62 39.95 -7.24 35.67
CA THR A 62 38.76 -6.47 36.04
C THR A 62 39.10 -5.11 36.64
N ALA A 63 38.35 -4.09 36.20
CA ALA A 63 37.79 -2.93 36.93
C ALA A 63 38.51 -2.33 38.18
N SER A 64 38.71 -1.00 38.14
CA SER A 64 37.97 0.01 38.96
C SER A 64 38.36 1.43 38.46
N ASP A 65 37.44 2.37 38.17
CA ASP A 65 36.54 3.16 39.05
C ASP A 65 37.36 4.19 39.88
N THR A 66 37.12 5.52 39.87
CA THR A 66 35.87 6.20 40.25
C THR A 66 35.76 7.68 39.79
N THR A 67 34.52 8.08 39.42
CA THR A 67 33.72 9.29 39.82
C THR A 67 34.30 10.74 39.78
N THR A 68 33.54 11.85 39.82
CA THR A 68 32.13 12.20 40.23
C THR A 68 31.74 13.55 39.56
N ASP A 69 30.52 13.73 39.00
CA ASP A 69 29.38 14.54 39.56
C ASP A 69 29.51 16.07 39.28
N THR A 70 28.51 16.89 38.92
CA THR A 70 27.06 16.98 39.26
C THR A 70 26.16 17.54 38.13
N THR A 71 24.84 17.35 38.28
CA THR A 71 23.73 18.06 37.59
C THR A 71 22.89 18.81 38.68
N PRO A 72 21.65 19.32 38.48
CA PRO A 72 20.84 19.64 37.29
C PRO A 72 20.18 21.06 37.33
N ASP A 73 19.42 21.45 36.30
CA ASP A 73 18.02 21.92 36.50
C ASP A 73 17.19 21.83 35.20
N THR A 74 15.92 22.21 35.30
CA THR A 74 14.78 21.82 34.49
C THR A 74 14.11 23.02 33.82
N THR A 75 13.42 22.80 32.70
CA THR A 75 12.03 23.28 32.56
C THR A 75 11.31 22.59 31.39
N THR A 76 10.01 22.44 31.56
CA THR A 76 9.07 21.92 30.56
C THR A 76 8.66 22.99 29.57
N ASP A 77 8.36 22.61 28.33
CA ASP A 77 7.14 23.13 27.71
C ASP A 77 6.48 22.16 26.73
N ARG A 78 5.15 22.25 26.64
CA ARG A 78 4.30 21.45 25.74
C ARG A 78 3.71 22.36 24.67
N GLU A 79 3.94 22.06 23.40
CA GLU A 79 3.05 22.55 22.33
C GLU A 79 2.54 21.42 21.44
N ALA A 80 1.31 21.60 20.95
CA ALA A 80 0.48 20.52 20.46
C ALA A 80 0.70 20.23 18.97
N ALA A 81 0.90 18.95 18.64
CA ALA A 81 0.94 18.47 17.26
C ALA A 81 -0.47 18.32 16.67
N THR A 82 -0.93 19.31 15.91
CA THR A 82 -2.18 19.20 15.15
C THR A 82 -1.95 18.42 13.85
N GLN A 83 -2.38 17.16 13.80
CA GLN A 83 -2.32 16.34 12.58
C GLN A 83 -3.43 16.71 11.59
N THR A 84 -3.08 17.31 10.45
CA THR A 84 -3.93 17.29 9.24
C THR A 84 -3.44 16.21 8.29
N GLN A 85 -4.23 15.16 8.12
CA GLN A 85 -3.98 14.13 7.11
C GLN A 85 -4.32 14.67 5.72
N ALA A 86 -3.35 14.69 4.81
CA ALA A 86 -3.57 14.90 3.39
C ALA A 86 -3.27 13.60 2.62
N GLU A 87 -4.28 13.06 1.92
CA GLU A 87 -4.17 11.82 1.16
C GLU A 87 -3.30 12.02 -0.11
N ALA A 88 -2.05 11.58 -0.07
CA ALA A 88 -1.16 11.62 -1.22
C ALA A 88 -1.48 10.48 -2.21
N LYS A 89 -2.22 10.79 -3.28
CA LYS A 89 -2.33 9.92 -4.46
C LYS A 89 -0.95 9.70 -5.08
N SER A 90 -0.63 8.44 -5.38
CA SER A 90 0.64 8.07 -6.01
C SER A 90 0.75 8.62 -7.43
N ASN A 91 1.74 9.46 -7.69
CA ASN A 91 2.18 9.76 -9.05
C ASN A 91 3.71 9.89 -9.11
N SER A 92 4.34 9.26 -10.09
CA SER A 92 5.79 9.03 -10.14
C SER A 92 6.58 10.19 -10.74
N GLY A 93 6.53 11.36 -10.10
CA GLY A 93 7.39 12.52 -10.41
C GLY A 93 8.45 12.71 -9.33
N ASN A 94 9.71 12.39 -9.61
CA ASN A 94 10.74 12.23 -8.56
C ASN A 94 11.51 13.52 -8.21
N ALA A 95 10.79 14.64 -8.07
CA ALA A 95 11.32 15.90 -7.56
C ALA A 95 10.19 16.68 -6.85
N VAL A 96 10.39 17.00 -5.57
CA VAL A 96 9.58 18.03 -4.88
C VAL A 96 10.32 19.35 -5.06
N SER A 97 9.65 20.35 -5.63
CA SER A 97 10.26 21.60 -6.08
C SER A 97 10.80 22.46 -4.93
N GLY A 98 12.08 22.83 -5.03
CA GLY A 98 12.65 24.00 -4.35
C GLY A 98 13.28 24.92 -5.40
N SER A 99 13.05 26.24 -5.29
CA SER A 99 13.72 27.23 -6.12
C SER A 99 15.19 27.31 -5.71
N ALA A 100 16.10 26.85 -6.57
CA ALA A 100 17.53 26.88 -6.27
C ALA A 100 18.08 28.30 -6.42
N SER A 101 18.64 28.87 -5.35
CA SER A 101 19.80 29.75 -5.52
C SER A 101 20.97 28.86 -5.90
N ALA A 102 21.60 29.11 -7.04
CA ALA A 102 22.84 28.41 -7.39
C ALA A 102 23.89 28.70 -6.31
N SER A 103 24.50 27.66 -5.74
CA SER A 103 25.65 27.85 -4.85
C SER A 103 26.82 28.40 -5.67
N THR A 104 27.48 29.42 -5.13
CA THR A 104 28.72 30.01 -5.68
C THR A 104 29.78 28.92 -5.89
N ALA A 105 30.61 29.10 -6.91
CA ALA A 105 31.48 28.05 -7.45
C ALA A 105 32.36 27.37 -6.39
N GLY A 106 32.17 26.06 -6.24
CA GLY A 106 33.09 25.20 -5.48
C GLY A 106 34.31 24.80 -6.32
N VAL A 107 35.38 24.38 -5.64
CA VAL A 107 36.51 23.67 -6.23
C VAL A 107 36.41 22.18 -5.94
N SER A 108 36.83 21.32 -6.87
CA SER A 108 36.90 19.87 -6.63
C SER A 108 38.12 19.49 -5.79
N SER A 109 38.20 18.22 -5.38
CA SER A 109 39.36 17.62 -4.74
C SER A 109 40.62 17.61 -5.63
N LEU A 110 40.48 17.91 -6.92
CA LEU A 110 41.60 18.16 -7.85
C LEU A 110 42.12 19.61 -7.77
N GLY A 111 41.37 20.49 -7.10
CA GLY A 111 41.60 21.94 -6.99
C GLY A 111 40.98 22.76 -8.13
N VAL A 112 40.22 22.12 -9.02
CA VAL A 112 39.70 22.76 -10.24
C VAL A 112 38.32 23.37 -9.97
N THR A 113 38.07 24.58 -10.47
CA THR A 113 36.77 25.26 -10.34
C THR A 113 35.67 24.46 -11.05
N LEU A 114 34.50 24.36 -10.41
CA LEU A 114 33.35 23.59 -10.94
C LEU A 114 32.28 24.46 -11.61
N GLY A 115 32.41 25.78 -11.53
CA GLY A 115 31.35 26.72 -11.95
C GLY A 115 30.05 26.53 -11.16
N ASN A 116 28.95 27.05 -11.69
CA ASN A 116 27.61 26.87 -11.10
C ASN A 116 27.06 25.47 -11.41
N GLY A 117 26.21 24.93 -10.53
CA GLY A 117 25.50 23.66 -10.76
C GLY A 117 25.08 22.99 -9.46
N VAL A 118 24.72 21.71 -9.55
CA VAL A 118 24.54 20.84 -8.38
C VAL A 118 25.72 19.87 -8.29
N THR A 119 26.38 19.79 -7.14
CA THR A 119 27.57 18.97 -6.93
C THR A 119 27.18 17.50 -6.78
N VAL A 120 27.78 16.66 -7.59
CA VAL A 120 27.68 15.20 -7.54
C VAL A 120 29.08 14.59 -7.51
N TYR A 121 29.17 13.33 -7.08
CA TYR A 121 30.43 12.67 -6.78
C TYR A 121 30.63 11.45 -7.66
N VAL A 122 31.84 11.25 -8.17
CA VAL A 122 32.26 10.01 -8.83
C VAL A 122 33.56 9.51 -8.21
N THR A 123 33.71 8.20 -8.06
CA THR A 123 34.97 7.59 -7.60
C THR A 123 35.73 7.09 -8.81
N GLU A 124 36.88 7.68 -9.07
CA GLU A 124 37.78 7.38 -10.18
C GLU A 124 39.01 6.63 -9.69
N ASN A 125 39.51 5.67 -10.46
CA ASN A 125 40.79 5.03 -10.19
C ASN A 125 41.88 5.70 -11.04
N LEU A 126 42.50 6.75 -10.50
CA LEU A 126 43.45 7.59 -11.23
C LEU A 126 44.81 6.88 -11.37
N ASN A 127 45.51 7.13 -12.48
CA ASN A 127 46.86 6.63 -12.71
C ASN A 127 47.71 7.64 -13.52
N GLN A 128 48.18 8.69 -12.84
CA GLN A 128 48.97 9.78 -13.43
C GLN A 128 50.50 9.56 -13.37
N LYS A 129 50.97 8.52 -12.66
CA LYS A 129 52.40 8.30 -12.33
C LYS A 129 53.36 8.40 -13.53
N ASN A 130 52.96 7.87 -14.68
CA ASN A 130 53.80 7.80 -15.89
C ASN A 130 53.27 8.68 -17.04
N VAL A 131 52.12 9.34 -16.87
CA VAL A 131 51.43 10.05 -17.96
C VAL A 131 52.27 11.21 -18.48
N ARG A 132 52.93 11.98 -17.61
CA ARG A 132 53.86 13.05 -18.03
C ARG A 132 54.95 12.57 -18.99
N ALA A 133 55.66 11.50 -18.61
CA ALA A 133 56.78 10.99 -19.40
C ALA A 133 56.32 10.38 -20.73
N ALA A 134 55.25 9.59 -20.70
CA ALA A 134 54.66 9.02 -21.90
C ALA A 134 54.15 10.12 -22.86
N ALA A 135 53.33 11.05 -22.35
CA ALA A 135 52.71 12.08 -23.18
C ALA A 135 53.74 12.99 -23.86
N LEU A 136 54.72 13.53 -23.11
CA LEU A 136 55.73 14.42 -23.70
C LEU A 136 56.61 13.72 -24.73
N ASN A 137 56.99 12.45 -24.51
CA ASN A 137 57.75 11.68 -25.50
C ASN A 137 56.98 11.53 -26.83
N HIS A 138 55.66 11.30 -26.76
CA HIS A 138 54.81 11.16 -27.94
C HIS A 138 54.49 12.51 -28.60
N VAL A 139 54.30 13.59 -27.85
CA VAL A 139 54.25 14.96 -28.40
C VAL A 139 55.54 15.29 -29.16
N ILE A 140 56.71 15.01 -28.57
CA ILE A 140 58.02 15.23 -29.22
C ILE A 140 58.16 14.41 -30.52
N LYS A 141 57.69 13.16 -30.54
CA LYS A 141 57.64 12.31 -31.75
C LYS A 141 56.87 13.01 -32.88
N TRP A 142 55.65 13.47 -32.62
CA TRP A 142 54.82 14.12 -33.64
C TRP A 142 55.29 15.53 -34.02
N ARG A 143 55.91 16.26 -33.09
CA ARG A 143 56.60 17.51 -33.40
C ARG A 143 57.77 17.30 -34.35
N LYS A 144 58.60 16.26 -34.14
CA LYS A 144 59.70 15.87 -35.06
C LYS A 144 59.19 15.43 -36.42
N ASP A 145 58.07 14.72 -36.48
CA ASP A 145 57.40 14.37 -37.73
C ASP A 145 56.96 15.63 -38.51
N ALA A 146 56.23 16.55 -37.86
CA ALA A 146 55.78 17.80 -38.49
C ALA A 146 56.94 18.75 -38.90
N LEU A 147 58.05 18.76 -38.16
CA LEU A 147 59.25 19.54 -38.51
C LEU A 147 59.93 19.06 -39.80
N ASN A 148 59.76 17.78 -40.14
CA ASN A 148 60.42 17.14 -41.28
C ASN A 148 59.48 16.89 -42.46
N ASP A 149 58.18 17.14 -42.32
CA ASP A 149 57.19 16.97 -43.37
C ASP A 149 56.76 18.32 -43.96
N SER A 150 57.37 18.71 -45.08
CA SER A 150 57.11 19.99 -45.76
C SER A 150 55.68 20.17 -46.29
N ARG A 151 54.84 19.12 -46.25
CA ARG A 151 53.40 19.19 -46.54
C ARG A 151 52.62 19.79 -45.37
N ILE A 152 53.15 19.70 -44.15
CA ILE A 152 52.53 20.24 -42.95
C ILE A 152 52.78 21.74 -42.88
N LYS A 153 51.70 22.50 -43.06
CA LYS A 153 51.70 23.95 -42.93
C LYS A 153 50.65 24.36 -41.92
N LEU A 154 51.01 25.24 -40.99
CA LEU A 154 50.15 25.75 -39.94
C LEU A 154 49.78 27.21 -40.26
N GLN A 155 48.61 27.66 -39.80
CA GLN A 155 48.19 29.05 -39.94
C GLN A 155 48.53 29.86 -38.69
N PHE A 156 49.22 30.98 -38.87
CA PHE A 156 49.67 31.87 -37.80
C PHE A 156 49.22 33.31 -38.08
N GLY A 157 48.58 33.95 -37.10
CA GLY A 157 48.29 35.38 -37.14
C GLY A 157 49.49 36.17 -36.61
N ILE A 158 50.13 36.97 -37.46
CA ILE A 158 51.26 37.83 -37.08
C ILE A 158 50.95 39.24 -37.55
N ASN A 159 50.97 40.21 -36.62
CA ASN A 159 50.63 41.62 -36.88
C ASN A 159 49.28 41.82 -37.62
N GLY A 160 48.30 40.96 -37.35
CA GLY A 160 46.98 40.97 -37.99
C GLY A 160 46.89 40.28 -39.35
N VAL A 161 48.00 39.75 -39.88
CA VAL A 161 48.03 39.00 -41.16
C VAL A 161 48.09 37.50 -40.88
N LEU A 162 47.26 36.71 -41.58
CA LEU A 162 47.33 35.25 -41.54
C LEU A 162 48.37 34.73 -42.52
N HIS A 163 49.36 34.00 -42.00
CA HIS A 163 50.41 33.33 -42.76
C HIS A 163 50.25 31.81 -42.69
N THR A 164 50.42 31.13 -43.83
CA THR A 164 50.39 29.66 -43.91
C THR A 164 51.81 29.15 -44.17
N TRP A 165 52.46 28.62 -43.14
CA TRP A 165 53.90 28.33 -43.12
C TRP A 165 54.19 26.91 -42.67
N THR A 166 55.29 26.31 -43.17
CA THR A 166 55.80 25.08 -42.55
C THR A 166 56.30 25.38 -41.14
N VAL A 167 56.46 24.33 -40.32
CA VAL A 167 57.07 24.48 -38.98
C VAL A 167 58.43 25.18 -39.09
N ARG A 168 59.29 24.76 -40.04
CA ARG A 168 60.63 25.36 -40.23
C ARG A 168 60.58 26.84 -40.62
N ASP A 169 59.63 27.25 -41.48
CA ASP A 169 59.46 28.64 -41.86
C ASP A 169 59.04 29.51 -40.67
N TYR A 170 58.13 29.01 -39.82
CA TYR A 170 57.72 29.69 -38.59
C TYR A 170 58.87 29.82 -37.58
N LEU A 171 59.62 28.73 -37.34
CA LEU A 171 60.78 28.75 -36.44
C LEU A 171 61.82 29.77 -36.91
N LYS A 172 62.13 29.78 -38.21
CA LYS A 172 63.03 30.77 -38.82
C LYS A 172 62.51 32.21 -38.70
N HIS A 173 61.21 32.44 -38.88
CA HIS A 173 60.62 33.78 -38.79
C HIS A 173 60.61 34.32 -37.36
N THR A 174 60.30 33.47 -36.38
CA THR A 174 60.21 33.88 -34.95
C THR A 174 61.54 33.83 -34.22
N GLY A 175 62.58 33.23 -34.80
CA GLY A 175 63.86 32.99 -34.13
C GLY A 175 63.83 31.83 -33.13
N MET A 176 62.72 31.08 -33.05
CA MET A 176 62.59 29.90 -32.19
C MET A 176 63.52 28.78 -32.69
N SER A 177 64.29 28.19 -31.78
CA SER A 177 65.19 27.09 -32.16
C SER A 177 64.44 25.76 -32.36
N GLU A 178 64.97 24.85 -33.20
CA GLU A 178 64.42 23.49 -33.31
C GLU A 178 64.44 22.76 -31.95
N GLN A 179 65.46 23.02 -31.10
CA GLN A 179 65.55 22.46 -29.75
C GLN A 179 64.41 22.94 -28.84
N GLU A 180 64.07 24.23 -28.89
CA GLU A 180 62.98 24.82 -28.12
C GLU A 180 61.61 24.27 -28.56
N TYR A 181 61.37 24.20 -29.86
CA TYR A 181 60.16 23.56 -30.41
C TYR A 181 60.04 22.09 -29.99
N LEU A 182 61.16 21.36 -29.94
CA LEU A 182 61.22 19.97 -29.50
C LEU A 182 61.34 19.80 -27.97
N SER A 183 61.12 20.86 -27.19
CA SER A 183 61.13 20.83 -25.71
C SER A 183 59.77 21.28 -25.10
N PRO A 184 58.66 20.59 -25.41
CA PRO A 184 57.37 20.86 -24.77
C PRO A 184 57.44 20.61 -23.25
N LYS A 185 56.83 21.52 -22.48
CA LYS A 185 56.90 21.56 -21.02
C LYS A 185 55.63 20.97 -20.40
N TRP A 186 55.77 20.43 -19.19
CA TRP A 186 54.63 19.98 -18.39
C TRP A 186 54.07 21.11 -17.55
N SER A 187 52.75 21.15 -17.34
CA SER A 187 52.10 21.97 -16.31
C SER A 187 51.26 21.08 -15.39
N ASN A 188 51.49 21.22 -14.08
CA ASN A 188 50.67 20.60 -13.03
C ASN A 188 49.22 21.11 -13.07
N GLU A 189 49.06 22.38 -13.41
CA GLU A 189 47.80 23.10 -13.43
C GLU A 189 46.94 22.61 -14.60
N LEU A 190 47.53 22.54 -15.80
CA LEU A 190 46.90 21.91 -16.96
C LEU A 190 46.64 20.41 -16.73
N GLU A 191 47.52 19.66 -16.03
CA GLU A 191 47.28 18.24 -15.69
C GLU A 191 46.05 18.07 -14.78
N ARG A 192 45.85 18.98 -13.84
CA ARG A 192 44.67 18.97 -12.95
C ARG A 192 43.39 19.29 -13.70
N ILE A 193 43.41 20.35 -14.53
CA ILE A 193 42.30 20.73 -15.39
C ILE A 193 41.97 19.56 -16.32
N ALA A 194 42.97 18.98 -17.01
CA ALA A 194 42.80 17.82 -17.87
C ALA A 194 42.21 16.63 -17.12
N THR A 195 42.64 16.36 -15.88
CA THR A 195 42.09 15.26 -15.08
C THR A 195 40.63 15.52 -14.72
N GLN A 196 40.27 16.74 -14.31
CA GLN A 196 38.87 17.11 -14.07
C GLN A 196 38.03 16.96 -15.36
N ARG A 197 38.57 17.45 -16.48
CA ARG A 197 37.90 17.44 -17.79
C ARG A 197 37.74 16.03 -18.36
N ALA A 198 38.71 15.14 -18.21
CA ALA A 198 38.57 13.73 -18.58
C ALA A 198 37.49 12.99 -17.76
N VAL A 199 37.28 13.37 -16.49
CA VAL A 199 36.22 12.82 -15.63
C VAL A 199 34.84 13.37 -16.01
N GLU A 200 34.77 14.64 -16.39
CA GLU A 200 33.56 15.34 -16.83
C GLU A 200 33.10 14.95 -18.24
N ALA A 201 34.03 14.84 -19.18
CA ALA A 201 33.82 14.44 -20.58
C ALA A 201 33.61 12.91 -20.74
N ALA A 202 33.26 12.20 -19.66
CA ALA A 202 32.87 10.79 -19.72
C ALA A 202 31.61 10.56 -20.57
N ASP A 203 30.75 11.57 -20.70
CA ASP A 203 29.72 11.67 -21.73
C ASP A 203 30.32 12.30 -22.99
N PHE A 204 30.35 11.51 -24.08
CA PHE A 204 30.86 11.92 -25.38
C PHE A 204 30.03 13.05 -26.01
N GLU A 205 28.71 13.08 -25.79
CA GLU A 205 27.79 14.04 -26.43
C GLU A 205 27.98 15.48 -25.91
N LEU A 206 28.63 15.67 -24.75
CA LEU A 206 28.99 16.99 -24.26
C LEU A 206 30.15 17.63 -25.03
N GLY A 207 31.08 16.82 -25.55
CA GLY A 207 32.34 17.27 -26.14
C GLY A 207 33.08 18.28 -25.24
N HIS A 208 33.38 19.44 -25.80
CA HIS A 208 34.06 20.57 -25.13
C HIS A 208 33.16 21.37 -24.16
N ASN A 209 32.04 20.80 -23.72
CA ASN A 209 31.21 21.35 -22.65
C ASN A 209 31.39 20.56 -21.35
N ARG A 210 31.07 21.22 -20.24
CA ARG A 210 31.04 20.65 -18.89
C ARG A 210 29.62 20.17 -18.56
N PRO A 211 29.43 19.19 -17.67
CA PRO A 211 28.09 18.68 -17.29
C PRO A 211 27.13 19.73 -16.70
N ASN A 212 27.64 20.89 -16.24
CA ASN A 212 26.84 22.05 -15.84
C ASN A 212 26.27 22.87 -17.02
N GLY A 213 26.71 22.63 -18.26
CA GLY A 213 26.33 23.37 -19.47
C GLY A 213 27.26 24.53 -19.84
N THR A 214 28.38 24.73 -19.14
CA THR A 214 29.40 25.74 -19.48
C THR A 214 30.51 25.17 -20.38
N SER A 215 31.30 26.04 -21.01
CA SER A 215 32.47 25.63 -21.80
C SER A 215 33.56 25.00 -20.92
N CYS A 216 34.33 24.05 -21.46
CA CYS A 216 35.51 23.46 -20.84
C CYS A 216 36.49 24.52 -20.29
N PHE A 217 36.69 25.63 -21.00
CA PHE A 217 37.61 26.71 -20.61
C PHE A 217 37.21 27.47 -19.33
N THR A 218 36.02 27.20 -18.77
CA THR A 218 35.65 27.68 -17.42
C THR A 218 36.26 26.82 -16.29
N ALA A 219 37.01 25.78 -16.62
CA ALA A 219 37.75 24.97 -15.66
C ALA A 219 39.12 25.62 -15.38
N GLU A 220 39.29 26.10 -14.15
CA GLU A 220 40.47 26.82 -13.70
C GLU A 220 41.15 26.12 -12.53
N TYR A 221 42.47 26.24 -12.44
CA TYR A 221 43.23 25.91 -11.24
C TYR A 221 44.08 27.12 -10.82
N ASN A 222 43.87 27.64 -9.62
CA ASN A 222 44.54 28.88 -9.13
C ASN A 222 44.41 30.09 -10.10
N GLY A 223 43.28 30.21 -10.80
CA GLY A 223 43.02 31.25 -11.81
C GLY A 223 43.62 30.99 -13.19
N MET A 224 44.36 29.90 -13.36
CA MET A 224 44.94 29.49 -14.65
C MET A 224 43.91 28.72 -15.48
N GLN A 225 43.78 29.07 -16.76
CA GLN A 225 42.89 28.41 -17.73
C GLN A 225 43.70 27.63 -18.79
N SER A 226 43.05 26.65 -19.42
CA SER A 226 43.57 26.06 -20.66
C SER A 226 43.28 26.96 -21.86
N TYR A 227 44.21 27.02 -22.82
CA TYR A 227 44.01 27.68 -24.11
C TYR A 227 43.38 26.73 -25.15
N GLY A 228 43.56 25.41 -24.99
CA GLY A 228 43.06 24.42 -25.94
C GLY A 228 42.95 23.03 -25.32
N GLU A 229 41.76 22.43 -25.47
CA GLU A 229 41.41 21.10 -25.00
C GLU A 229 41.36 20.11 -26.17
N ILE A 230 41.96 18.92 -26.00
CA ILE A 230 41.82 17.77 -26.91
C ILE A 230 41.29 16.56 -26.15
N LEU A 231 40.30 15.85 -26.70
CA LEU A 231 39.59 14.77 -26.00
C LEU A 231 39.72 13.44 -26.76
N ALA A 232 39.81 12.34 -26.03
CA ALA A 232 39.87 10.98 -26.58
C ALA A 232 39.12 9.99 -25.69
N TRP A 233 38.57 8.94 -26.30
CA TRP A 233 37.77 7.93 -25.62
C TRP A 233 38.23 6.51 -26.00
N GLY A 234 38.17 5.56 -25.07
CA GLY A 234 38.47 4.15 -25.34
C GLY A 234 39.93 3.78 -25.62
N GLY A 235 40.87 4.71 -25.45
CA GLY A 235 42.31 4.40 -25.54
C GLY A 235 42.79 3.53 -24.37
N SER A 236 43.81 2.69 -24.60
CA SER A 236 44.43 1.89 -23.53
C SER A 236 45.15 2.76 -22.49
N ASP A 237 45.77 3.84 -22.96
CA ASP A 237 46.65 4.74 -22.23
C ASP A 237 46.83 6.05 -23.02
N ILE A 238 47.57 7.00 -22.44
CA ILE A 238 47.80 8.31 -23.07
C ILE A 238 48.65 8.25 -24.35
N ALA A 239 49.55 7.27 -24.47
CA ALA A 239 50.36 7.12 -25.68
C ALA A 239 49.50 6.61 -26.84
N TYR A 240 48.55 5.70 -26.57
CA TYR A 240 47.54 5.29 -27.55
C TYR A 240 46.67 6.46 -28.00
N ALA A 241 46.16 7.27 -27.06
CA ALA A 241 45.35 8.46 -27.36
C ALA A 241 46.11 9.45 -28.28
N ILE A 242 47.38 9.74 -27.98
CA ILE A 242 48.22 10.62 -28.81
C ILE A 242 48.48 9.99 -30.18
N ASP A 243 48.99 8.76 -30.26
CA ASP A 243 49.45 8.18 -31.53
C ASP A 243 48.33 7.72 -32.47
N ASN A 244 47.24 7.18 -31.92
CA ASN A 244 46.22 6.43 -32.70
C ASN A 244 44.86 7.14 -32.77
N GLN A 245 44.65 8.22 -32.01
CA GLN A 245 43.42 9.03 -32.08
C GLN A 245 43.72 10.47 -32.48
N TRP A 246 44.55 11.18 -31.71
CA TRP A 246 44.82 12.59 -31.98
C TRP A 246 45.74 12.81 -33.18
N ALA A 247 46.86 12.07 -33.27
CA ALA A 247 47.81 12.26 -34.36
C ALA A 247 47.47 11.50 -35.65
N SER A 248 46.56 10.51 -35.61
CA SER A 248 46.05 9.84 -36.81
C SER A 248 45.34 10.80 -37.78
N GLU A 249 44.85 11.93 -37.27
CA GLU A 249 44.28 13.03 -38.07
C GLU A 249 45.28 13.69 -39.04
N LYS A 250 46.59 13.41 -38.94
CA LYS A 250 47.62 13.97 -39.85
C LYS A 250 47.23 13.84 -41.33
N ALA A 251 46.66 12.70 -41.72
CA ALA A 251 46.25 12.46 -43.10
C ALA A 251 45.09 13.39 -43.53
N ASP A 252 44.11 13.58 -42.66
CA ASP A 252 43.00 14.51 -42.87
C ASP A 252 43.47 15.98 -42.86
N TYR A 253 44.42 16.34 -42.00
CA TYR A 253 45.02 17.67 -42.02
C TYR A 253 45.73 17.98 -43.35
N ILE A 254 46.48 17.02 -43.89
CA ILE A 254 47.08 17.13 -45.22
C ILE A 254 45.99 17.25 -46.31
N ASN A 255 44.88 16.51 -46.21
CA ASN A 255 43.77 16.65 -47.15
C ASN A 255 43.16 18.06 -47.09
N MET A 256 42.90 18.59 -45.89
CA MET A 256 42.36 19.93 -45.67
C MET A 256 43.26 21.02 -46.26
N LEU A 257 44.58 20.94 -46.02
CA LEU A 257 45.56 21.87 -46.60
C LEU A 257 45.60 21.85 -48.14
N ASN A 258 45.20 20.73 -48.75
CA ASN A 258 45.11 20.56 -50.21
C ASN A 258 43.69 20.81 -50.76
N GLY A 259 42.77 21.37 -49.97
CA GLY A 259 41.39 21.63 -50.39
C GLY A 259 40.56 20.37 -50.66
N LYS A 260 40.98 19.22 -50.16
CA LYS A 260 40.27 17.94 -50.29
C LYS A 260 39.31 17.73 -49.10
N PRO A 261 38.27 16.89 -49.25
CA PRO A 261 37.47 16.43 -48.11
C PRO A 261 38.36 15.84 -47.01
N ALA A 262 38.12 16.25 -45.77
CA ALA A 262 38.87 15.87 -44.58
C ALA A 262 37.93 15.63 -43.40
N GLY A 263 38.34 14.75 -42.49
CA GLY A 263 37.72 14.52 -41.19
C GLY A 263 38.06 15.59 -40.14
N GLN A 264 38.20 15.17 -38.88
CA GLN A 264 38.71 16.03 -37.81
C GLN A 264 40.22 16.23 -37.98
N THR A 265 40.71 17.43 -37.61
CA THR A 265 42.13 17.78 -37.75
C THR A 265 42.69 18.60 -36.59
N GLY A 266 41.85 18.96 -35.61
CA GLY A 266 42.21 19.89 -34.54
C GLY A 266 43.16 19.27 -33.52
N HIS A 267 43.03 17.97 -33.26
CA HIS A 267 43.83 17.29 -32.26
C HIS A 267 45.29 17.13 -32.73
N TYR A 268 45.53 16.74 -33.99
CA TYR A 268 46.89 16.70 -34.54
C TYR A 268 47.55 18.08 -34.50
N VAL A 269 46.82 19.12 -34.93
CA VAL A 269 47.32 20.51 -34.93
C VAL A 269 47.73 20.96 -33.53
N GLN A 270 46.93 20.67 -32.49
CA GLN A 270 47.25 21.07 -31.11
C GLN A 270 48.53 20.43 -30.55
N LEU A 271 48.87 19.22 -31.00
CA LEU A 271 50.11 18.52 -30.61
C LEU A 271 51.36 19.17 -31.24
N ILE A 272 51.25 19.70 -32.46
CA ILE A 272 52.39 20.17 -33.26
C ILE A 272 52.53 21.69 -33.34
N GLN A 273 51.61 22.48 -32.80
CA GLN A 273 51.67 23.95 -32.84
C GLN A 273 52.91 24.50 -32.10
N PRO A 274 53.82 25.25 -32.75
CA PRO A 274 55.04 25.75 -32.11
C PRO A 274 54.82 26.79 -31.00
N ASN A 275 53.75 27.58 -31.10
CA ASN A 275 53.36 28.58 -30.09
C ASN A 275 52.88 27.93 -28.80
N ILE A 276 52.30 26.72 -28.86
CA ILE A 276 51.97 25.91 -27.68
C ILE A 276 53.27 25.38 -27.10
N GLN A 277 53.47 25.59 -25.79
CA GLN A 277 54.71 25.21 -25.11
C GLN A 277 54.44 24.46 -23.79
N TRP A 278 53.24 24.58 -23.23
CA TRP A 278 52.83 23.88 -22.02
C TRP A 278 51.71 22.89 -22.31
N TYR A 279 51.83 21.72 -21.70
CA TYR A 279 50.91 20.60 -21.81
C TYR A 279 50.61 20.01 -20.43
N GLY A 280 49.37 19.60 -20.22
CA GLY A 280 48.99 18.70 -19.13
C GLY A 280 47.96 17.70 -19.65
N PHE A 281 48.07 16.43 -19.23
CA PHE A 281 47.17 15.38 -19.72
C PHE A 281 46.48 14.65 -18.57
N GLY A 282 45.20 14.34 -18.79
CA GLY A 282 44.27 13.80 -17.81
C GLY A 282 43.74 12.44 -18.25
N GLN A 283 43.48 11.56 -17.29
CA GLN A 283 42.70 10.34 -17.50
C GLN A 283 41.51 10.28 -16.53
N GLY A 284 40.36 9.86 -17.05
CA GLY A 284 39.17 9.46 -16.31
C GLY A 284 38.59 8.16 -16.87
N THR A 285 37.51 7.67 -16.27
CA THR A 285 36.73 6.53 -16.80
C THR A 285 35.49 7.00 -17.55
N SER A 286 34.98 6.16 -18.46
CA SER A 286 33.66 6.33 -19.08
C SER A 286 32.89 5.01 -18.98
N PRO A 287 31.58 5.01 -18.66
CA PRO A 287 30.76 3.79 -18.67
C PRO A 287 30.72 3.13 -20.04
N ASP A 288 30.65 3.93 -21.11
CA ASP A 288 30.44 3.46 -22.48
C ASP A 288 31.77 3.17 -23.19
N TRP A 289 32.80 3.97 -22.91
CA TRP A 289 34.10 3.88 -23.56
C TRP A 289 35.22 3.30 -22.69
N ARG A 290 34.95 2.93 -21.43
CA ARG A 290 35.91 2.52 -20.38
C ARG A 290 36.86 3.63 -19.92
N THR A 291 37.52 4.32 -20.84
CA THR A 291 38.50 5.37 -20.57
C THR A 291 38.14 6.66 -21.31
N THR A 292 38.49 7.79 -20.70
CA THR A 292 38.49 9.13 -21.31
C THR A 292 39.84 9.76 -21.04
N PHE A 293 40.40 10.45 -22.04
CA PHE A 293 41.59 11.29 -21.89
C PHE A 293 41.27 12.72 -22.29
N ALA A 294 41.90 13.67 -21.61
CA ALA A 294 41.96 15.07 -22.02
C ALA A 294 43.41 15.52 -22.11
N GLY A 295 43.72 16.39 -23.06
CA GLY A 295 44.96 17.13 -23.14
C GLY A 295 44.64 18.62 -23.10
N GLU A 296 45.21 19.31 -22.12
CA GLU A 296 45.08 20.75 -21.93
C GLU A 296 46.40 21.42 -22.27
N THR A 297 46.34 22.58 -22.90
CA THR A 297 47.49 23.21 -23.54
C THR A 297 47.52 24.71 -23.34
N SER A 298 48.71 25.30 -23.32
CA SER A 298 48.88 26.75 -23.19
C SER A 298 50.12 27.27 -23.96
N PRO A 299 50.05 28.48 -24.56
CA PRO A 299 51.20 29.13 -25.17
C PRO A 299 52.34 29.45 -24.18
N ALA A 300 53.54 29.68 -24.70
CA ALA A 300 54.60 30.29 -23.88
C ALA A 300 54.26 31.74 -23.48
N GLY A 301 54.77 32.17 -22.32
CA GLY A 301 54.68 33.55 -21.86
C GLY A 301 53.33 33.97 -21.26
N TRP A 302 52.29 33.12 -21.31
CA TRP A 302 51.01 33.38 -20.66
C TRP A 302 51.11 33.32 -19.13
N GLU A 303 51.61 32.21 -18.57
CA GLU A 303 51.64 31.97 -17.13
C GLU A 303 52.90 31.20 -16.67
N ASN A 304 53.21 31.29 -15.37
CA ASN A 304 54.34 30.60 -14.73
C ASN A 304 53.91 29.23 -14.15
N TYR A 305 53.68 28.27 -15.03
CA TYR A 305 53.24 26.92 -14.66
C TYR A 305 54.29 26.09 -13.90
N THR A 306 53.82 25.21 -13.02
CA THR A 306 54.66 24.27 -12.25
C THR A 306 54.91 23.00 -13.05
N GLN A 307 56.18 22.63 -13.29
CA GLN A 307 56.50 21.42 -14.06
C GLN A 307 56.34 20.07 -13.33
N ALA A 308 55.98 20.07 -12.03
CA ALA A 308 55.79 18.83 -11.28
C ALA A 308 54.55 18.06 -11.78
N ALA A 309 54.64 16.72 -11.85
CA ALA A 309 53.46 15.89 -12.14
C ALA A 309 52.67 15.60 -10.84
N THR A 310 51.35 15.43 -10.91
CA THR A 310 50.53 15.06 -9.73
C THR A 310 50.86 13.66 -9.22
N ASN A 311 51.24 12.75 -10.12
CA ASN A 311 51.53 11.34 -9.85
C ASN A 311 50.41 10.58 -9.11
N TRP A 312 49.17 11.08 -9.16
CA TRP A 312 48.01 10.49 -8.49
C TRP A 312 47.79 9.03 -8.90
N GLN A 313 47.53 8.19 -7.91
CA GLN A 313 47.32 6.76 -8.05
C GLN A 313 46.18 6.31 -7.13
N GLY A 314 45.37 5.37 -7.60
CA GLY A 314 44.33 4.72 -6.81
C GLY A 314 42.98 5.44 -6.82
N ALA A 315 42.07 4.94 -6.00
CA ALA A 315 40.69 5.42 -5.91
C ALA A 315 40.62 6.83 -5.29
N LYS A 316 40.05 7.79 -6.02
CA LYS A 316 39.81 9.16 -5.57
C LYS A 316 38.37 9.56 -5.85
N THR A 317 37.71 10.19 -4.88
CA THR A 317 36.43 10.87 -5.14
C THR A 317 36.71 12.20 -5.84
N VAL A 318 36.01 12.44 -6.94
CA VAL A 318 36.03 13.69 -7.72
C VAL A 318 34.63 14.27 -7.77
N GLU A 319 34.53 15.54 -7.43
CA GLU A 319 33.33 16.36 -7.52
C GLU A 319 33.13 16.82 -8.98
N VAL A 320 31.87 16.83 -9.41
CA VAL A 320 31.43 17.35 -10.70
C VAL A 320 30.17 18.16 -10.47
N ASN A 321 30.08 19.36 -11.04
CA ASN A 321 28.82 20.10 -11.05
C ASN A 321 28.01 19.73 -12.30
N VAL A 322 26.77 19.28 -12.09
CA VAL A 322 25.81 18.96 -13.15
C VAL A 322 24.74 20.03 -13.28
N SER A 323 24.19 20.18 -14.48
CA SER A 323 23.10 21.09 -14.74
C SER A 323 21.79 20.58 -14.13
N THR A 324 20.84 21.50 -13.95
CA THR A 324 19.49 21.15 -13.50
C THR A 324 18.78 20.22 -14.49
N VAL A 325 19.09 20.32 -15.79
CA VAL A 325 18.54 19.45 -16.86
C VAL A 325 18.98 18.01 -16.67
N LEU A 326 20.28 17.76 -16.45
CA LEU A 326 20.81 16.40 -16.21
C LEU A 326 20.29 15.82 -14.90
N LEU A 327 20.24 16.63 -13.84
CA LEU A 327 19.69 16.20 -12.55
C LEU A 327 18.20 15.84 -12.64
N ASN A 328 17.42 16.58 -13.44
CA ASN A 328 15.98 16.35 -13.63
C ASN A 328 15.65 15.05 -14.39
N GLN A 329 16.64 14.37 -15.01
CA GLN A 329 16.46 12.99 -15.49
C GLN A 329 16.10 12.02 -14.33
N GLY A 330 16.46 12.40 -13.10
CA GLY A 330 16.07 11.76 -11.85
C GLY A 330 17.17 10.93 -11.22
N VAL A 331 16.88 10.45 -10.01
CA VAL A 331 17.83 9.73 -9.15
C VAL A 331 17.25 8.36 -8.75
N THR A 332 18.09 7.33 -8.73
CA THR A 332 17.81 5.98 -8.24
C THR A 332 18.49 5.74 -6.89
N SER A 333 18.09 4.68 -6.18
CA SER A 333 18.72 4.28 -4.92
C SER A 333 18.75 2.76 -4.78
N ASN A 334 19.65 2.25 -3.95
CA ASN A 334 19.71 0.85 -3.53
C ASN A 334 18.66 0.47 -2.47
N LEU A 335 17.82 1.42 -2.04
CA LEU A 335 16.75 1.20 -1.08
C LEU A 335 15.52 0.52 -1.70
N GLY A 336 14.79 -0.25 -0.89
CA GLY A 336 13.61 -0.98 -1.34
C GLY A 336 12.91 -1.75 -0.21
N THR A 337 12.81 -3.08 -0.35
CA THR A 337 12.26 -3.95 0.71
C THR A 337 13.37 -4.35 1.69
N MET A 338 13.14 -4.11 2.98
CA MET A 338 14.03 -4.51 4.07
C MET A 338 13.31 -5.51 5.00
N VAL A 339 14.07 -6.13 5.90
CA VAL A 339 13.57 -7.02 6.97
C VAL A 339 13.88 -6.35 8.31
N GLU A 340 12.94 -6.39 9.25
CA GLU A 340 13.09 -5.84 10.61
C GLU A 340 14.43 -6.28 11.25
N GLY A 341 15.20 -5.32 11.75
CA GLY A 341 16.56 -5.54 12.27
C GLY A 341 17.69 -5.39 11.24
N SER A 342 17.42 -5.47 9.93
CA SER A 342 18.46 -5.26 8.91
C SER A 342 18.87 -3.79 8.78
N SER A 343 20.06 -3.55 8.24
CA SER A 343 20.54 -2.21 7.91
C SER A 343 21.23 -2.18 6.55
N VAL A 344 21.21 -1.02 5.89
CA VAL A 344 21.83 -0.78 4.58
C VAL A 344 22.40 0.64 4.55
N GLN A 345 23.56 0.83 3.93
CA GLN A 345 24.05 2.16 3.59
C GLN A 345 23.30 2.64 2.36
N ALA A 346 22.49 3.69 2.51
CA ALA A 346 21.77 4.28 1.39
C ALA A 346 22.76 4.98 0.44
N VAL A 347 22.55 4.76 -0.85
CA VAL A 347 23.25 5.40 -1.95
C VAL A 347 22.19 5.99 -2.88
N ALA A 348 22.42 7.20 -3.38
CA ALA A 348 21.57 7.86 -4.36
C ALA A 348 22.39 8.17 -5.62
N LYS A 349 21.99 7.66 -6.78
CA LYS A 349 22.74 7.77 -8.04
C LYS A 349 21.88 8.43 -9.11
N LEU A 350 22.43 9.37 -9.87
CA LEU A 350 21.72 9.99 -11.00
C LEU A 350 21.43 8.93 -12.07
N LYS A 351 20.28 9.01 -12.74
CA LYS A 351 19.99 8.18 -13.92
C LYS A 351 20.90 8.54 -15.09
N TYR A 352 21.29 9.81 -15.18
CA TYR A 352 22.30 10.31 -16.11
C TYR A 352 23.61 9.50 -15.98
N MET A 353 24.22 9.17 -17.12
CA MET A 353 25.38 8.29 -17.23
C MET A 353 25.25 6.98 -16.44
N SER A 354 24.08 6.34 -16.52
CA SER A 354 23.81 4.99 -15.99
C SER A 354 24.18 4.79 -14.52
N GLY A 355 24.03 5.81 -13.67
CA GLY A 355 24.37 5.71 -12.26
C GLY A 355 25.85 5.97 -11.93
N ARG A 356 26.63 6.56 -12.85
CA ARG A 356 28.02 7.00 -12.62
C ARG A 356 28.13 7.96 -11.44
N TYR A 357 27.29 8.99 -11.40
CA TYR A 357 27.35 10.06 -10.41
C TYR A 357 26.45 9.79 -9.20
N GLU A 358 27.00 9.95 -8.01
CA GLU A 358 26.32 9.87 -6.73
C GLU A 358 25.86 11.26 -6.25
N PHE A 359 24.60 11.39 -5.86
CA PHE A 359 24.08 12.54 -5.13
C PHE A 359 24.21 12.27 -3.63
N ARG A 360 25.01 13.07 -2.94
CA ARG A 360 25.23 12.97 -1.49
C ARG A 360 24.51 14.13 -0.79
N GLY A 361 24.20 13.97 0.49
CA GLY A 361 23.46 14.95 1.25
C GLY A 361 23.05 14.42 2.62
N THR A 362 22.25 15.21 3.33
CA THR A 362 21.70 14.81 4.63
C THR A 362 20.50 13.91 4.44
N TRP A 363 20.54 12.73 5.05
CA TRP A 363 19.49 11.73 4.97
C TRP A 363 18.47 11.84 6.11
N THR A 364 17.18 11.71 5.80
CA THR A 364 16.06 11.77 6.76
C THR A 364 15.01 10.69 6.47
N SER A 365 14.15 10.38 7.45
CA SER A 365 13.06 9.39 7.32
C SER A 365 11.71 9.99 7.66
N SER A 366 10.70 9.70 6.84
CA SER A 366 9.31 10.06 7.12
C SER A 366 8.66 9.24 8.24
N ASN A 367 9.27 8.12 8.65
CA ASN A 367 8.79 7.29 9.76
C ASN A 367 9.96 6.49 10.39
N PRO A 368 10.69 7.10 11.35
CA PRO A 368 11.82 6.45 12.02
C PRO A 368 11.47 5.16 12.77
N ALA A 369 10.21 4.98 13.20
CA ALA A 369 9.74 3.77 13.87
C ALA A 369 9.59 2.56 12.93
N VAL A 370 9.40 2.80 11.63
CA VAL A 370 9.46 1.77 10.58
C VAL A 370 10.91 1.61 10.09
N ALA A 371 11.54 2.70 9.68
CA ALA A 371 12.94 2.71 9.23
C ALA A 371 13.62 4.02 9.66
N SER A 372 14.58 3.93 10.58
CA SER A 372 15.43 5.05 10.99
C SER A 372 16.58 5.23 10.00
N VAL A 373 17.12 6.44 9.85
CA VAL A 373 18.32 6.71 9.04
C VAL A 373 19.21 7.72 9.76
N THR A 374 20.54 7.54 9.70
CA THR A 374 21.50 8.55 10.17
C THR A 374 21.66 9.66 9.13
N ALA A 375 22.14 10.84 9.52
CA ALA A 375 22.41 11.93 8.57
C ALA A 375 23.31 11.49 7.40
N GLY A 376 24.26 10.58 7.64
CA GLY A 376 25.14 9.97 6.64
C GLY A 376 24.55 8.77 5.87
N GLY A 377 23.24 8.51 5.95
CA GLY A 377 22.55 7.55 5.07
C GLY A 377 22.49 6.09 5.54
N LYS A 378 22.96 5.75 6.75
CA LYS A 378 22.80 4.38 7.28
C LYS A 378 21.35 4.15 7.70
N VAL A 379 20.58 3.43 6.88
CA VAL A 379 19.18 3.07 7.12
C VAL A 379 19.12 1.78 7.94
N THR A 380 18.30 1.75 8.98
CA THR A 380 18.01 0.58 9.81
C THR A 380 16.51 0.32 9.86
N ALA A 381 16.09 -0.89 9.53
CA ALA A 381 14.71 -1.34 9.63
C ALA A 381 14.35 -1.61 11.10
N LYS A 382 13.35 -0.90 11.63
CA LYS A 382 12.95 -0.92 13.04
C LYS A 382 11.62 -1.64 13.31
N GLY A 383 10.68 -1.58 12.37
CA GLY A 383 9.37 -2.20 12.53
C GLY A 383 8.65 -2.36 11.19
N ALA A 384 7.77 -3.34 11.08
CA ALA A 384 7.06 -3.62 9.83
C ALA A 384 6.14 -2.46 9.40
N GLY A 385 6.19 -2.10 8.12
CA GLY A 385 5.41 -0.98 7.59
C GLY A 385 6.05 -0.35 6.34
N LYS A 386 5.68 0.91 6.09
CA LYS A 386 6.24 1.72 4.99
C LYS A 386 6.79 3.03 5.54
N ALA A 387 7.90 3.49 4.98
CA ALA A 387 8.50 4.79 5.21
C ALA A 387 8.99 5.36 3.87
N SER A 388 9.34 6.64 3.82
CA SER A 388 10.20 7.17 2.76
C SER A 388 11.47 7.73 3.37
N ILE A 389 12.59 7.32 2.80
CA ILE A 389 13.93 7.82 3.13
C ILE A 389 14.26 8.90 2.10
N ARG A 390 14.70 10.07 2.57
CA ARG A 390 15.01 11.24 1.75
C ARG A 390 16.47 11.60 1.87
N VAL A 391 17.05 12.11 0.79
CA VAL A 391 18.36 12.77 0.79
C VAL A 391 18.17 14.22 0.34
N THR A 392 18.78 15.16 1.06
CA THR A 392 18.70 16.59 0.76
C THR A 392 20.09 17.22 0.72
N ASP A 393 20.40 17.93 -0.35
CA ASP A 393 21.57 18.82 -0.46
C ASP A 393 21.31 19.96 -1.45
N GLN A 394 21.98 21.10 -1.29
CA GLN A 394 21.91 22.27 -2.20
C GLN A 394 20.47 22.68 -2.61
N GLY A 395 19.52 22.59 -1.68
CA GLY A 395 18.09 22.90 -1.90
C GLY A 395 17.33 21.85 -2.74
N ARG A 396 17.90 20.68 -3.00
CA ARG A 396 17.31 19.57 -3.75
C ARG A 396 17.05 18.38 -2.83
N THR A 397 15.85 17.79 -2.93
CA THR A 397 15.43 16.62 -2.15
C THR A 397 14.95 15.50 -3.05
N PHE A 398 15.51 14.30 -2.88
CA PHE A 398 15.01 13.06 -3.50
C PHE A 398 14.41 12.14 -2.44
N SER A 399 13.31 11.45 -2.77
CA SER A 399 12.54 10.63 -1.83
C SER A 399 12.41 9.20 -2.35
N PHE A 400 12.88 8.22 -1.58
CA PHE A 400 12.85 6.81 -1.94
C PHE A 400 11.87 6.05 -1.02
N PRO A 401 10.97 5.21 -1.55
CA PRO A 401 10.07 4.41 -0.73
C PRO A 401 10.80 3.19 -0.13
N VAL A 402 10.59 2.93 1.15
CA VAL A 402 11.10 1.75 1.87
C VAL A 402 9.93 0.98 2.46
N SER A 403 9.95 -0.34 2.32
CA SER A 403 8.98 -1.25 2.95
C SER A 403 9.71 -2.25 3.85
N VAL A 404 9.35 -2.31 5.12
CA VAL A 404 9.94 -3.23 6.09
C VAL A 404 8.99 -4.40 6.34
N LYS A 405 9.50 -5.62 6.18
CA LYS A 405 8.82 -6.86 6.54
C LYS A 405 9.19 -7.27 7.97
N ALA A 406 8.22 -7.72 8.76
CA ALA A 406 8.48 -8.25 10.10
C ALA A 406 9.38 -9.49 10.03
N VAL A 407 10.27 -9.67 11.01
CA VAL A 407 10.89 -10.98 11.24
C VAL A 407 9.85 -11.89 11.90
N PRO A 408 9.62 -13.11 11.42
CA PRO A 408 8.68 -14.04 12.06
C PRO A 408 9.12 -14.42 13.49
N LYS A 409 8.42 -13.89 14.49
CA LYS A 409 8.67 -14.16 15.92
C LYS A 409 8.00 -15.47 16.32
N THR A 410 8.57 -16.21 17.26
CA THR A 410 7.88 -17.39 17.82
C THR A 410 6.77 -16.92 18.74
N VAL A 411 5.53 -17.33 18.47
CA VAL A 411 4.32 -16.95 19.21
C VAL A 411 3.47 -18.17 19.53
N THR A 412 2.53 -18.01 20.47
CA THR A 412 1.66 -19.09 20.94
C THR A 412 0.18 -18.85 20.68
N LEU A 413 -0.53 -19.95 20.41
CA LEU A 413 -1.98 -20.06 20.40
C LEU A 413 -2.40 -20.89 21.60
N ALA A 414 -2.82 -20.21 22.67
CA ALA A 414 -3.30 -20.81 23.90
C ALA A 414 -4.81 -21.07 23.86
N TYR A 415 -5.28 -21.94 24.74
CA TYR A 415 -6.67 -22.38 24.81
C TYR A 415 -7.20 -22.26 26.24
N SER A 416 -8.23 -21.44 26.43
CA SER A 416 -8.91 -21.26 27.72
C SER A 416 -10.20 -22.07 27.75
N GLY A 417 -10.37 -22.88 28.80
CA GLY A 417 -11.59 -23.65 29.05
C GLY A 417 -12.82 -22.79 29.35
N ASN A 418 -12.64 -21.50 29.65
CA ASN A 418 -13.72 -20.49 29.74
C ASN A 418 -14.95 -20.96 30.55
N GLY A 419 -14.75 -21.19 31.85
CA GLY A 419 -15.76 -21.76 32.74
C GLY A 419 -15.88 -23.29 32.67
N ALA A 420 -14.93 -23.98 32.04
CA ALA A 420 -14.73 -25.42 32.19
C ALA A 420 -14.50 -25.81 33.67
N THR A 421 -14.91 -27.02 34.02
CA THR A 421 -14.76 -27.61 35.36
C THR A 421 -13.58 -28.57 35.46
N SER A 422 -13.06 -29.05 34.33
CA SER A 422 -11.87 -29.92 34.27
C SER A 422 -11.26 -29.98 32.86
N GLY A 423 -10.10 -30.63 32.73
CA GLY A 423 -9.41 -30.86 31.47
C GLY A 423 -8.45 -29.73 31.05
N SER A 424 -7.74 -29.94 29.95
CA SER A 424 -6.76 -28.98 29.41
C SER A 424 -6.57 -29.18 27.90
N VAL A 425 -5.97 -28.19 27.23
CA VAL A 425 -5.57 -28.27 25.82
C VAL A 425 -4.16 -27.72 25.67
N LYS A 426 -3.28 -28.47 25.01
CA LYS A 426 -1.88 -28.06 24.80
C LYS A 426 -1.82 -26.85 23.86
N THR A 427 -1.14 -25.80 24.31
CA THR A 427 -0.80 -24.61 23.53
C THR A 427 -0.07 -24.99 22.24
N THR A 428 -0.45 -24.39 21.11
CA THR A 428 0.25 -24.53 19.83
C THR A 428 1.28 -23.41 19.69
N SER A 429 2.53 -23.73 19.38
CA SER A 429 3.58 -22.74 19.11
C SER A 429 3.92 -22.72 17.62
N GLY A 430 4.28 -21.55 17.09
CA GLY A 430 4.73 -21.40 15.70
C GLY A 430 5.29 -20.01 15.43
N LYS A 431 5.65 -19.73 14.18
CA LYS A 431 6.09 -18.39 13.77
C LYS A 431 4.90 -17.48 13.48
N SER A 432 4.98 -16.19 13.81
CA SER A 432 3.97 -15.21 13.41
C SER A 432 3.82 -15.17 11.89
N GLY A 433 2.59 -15.24 11.39
CA GLY A 433 2.27 -15.44 9.96
C GLY A 433 2.23 -16.91 9.52
N GLN A 434 2.70 -17.86 10.34
CA GLN A 434 2.52 -19.29 10.06
C GLN A 434 1.05 -19.69 10.22
N LYS A 435 0.60 -20.56 9.31
CA LYS A 435 -0.70 -21.18 9.36
C LYS A 435 -0.64 -22.44 10.25
N VAL A 436 -1.49 -22.51 11.26
CA VAL A 436 -1.60 -23.65 12.20
C VAL A 436 -3.04 -24.16 12.29
N THR A 437 -3.21 -25.34 12.89
CA THR A 437 -4.51 -25.99 13.06
C THR A 437 -5.05 -25.76 14.47
N VAL A 438 -6.32 -25.38 14.57
CA VAL A 438 -7.04 -25.18 15.83
C VAL A 438 -7.30 -26.54 16.50
N ALA A 439 -6.89 -26.67 17.77
CA ALA A 439 -6.90 -27.93 18.50
C ALA A 439 -8.32 -28.47 18.78
N ALA A 440 -8.40 -29.77 19.06
CA ALA A 440 -9.59 -30.38 19.65
C ALA A 440 -9.85 -29.85 21.07
N ASN A 441 -11.11 -29.87 21.50
CA ASN A 441 -11.46 -29.53 22.87
C ASN A 441 -11.10 -30.68 23.83
N GLY A 442 -10.19 -30.41 24.75
CA GLY A 442 -9.82 -31.28 25.88
C GLY A 442 -10.38 -30.82 27.23
N PHE A 443 -11.21 -29.77 27.25
CA PHE A 443 -11.92 -29.31 28.46
C PHE A 443 -13.28 -29.99 28.61
N ALA A 444 -13.75 -30.13 29.85
CA ALA A 444 -15.11 -30.55 30.17
C ALA A 444 -15.81 -29.51 31.08
N ARG A 445 -17.12 -29.37 30.92
CA ARG A 445 -17.95 -28.47 31.73
C ARG A 445 -19.26 -29.17 32.09
N SER A 446 -19.43 -29.53 33.36
CA SER A 446 -20.59 -30.30 33.82
C SER A 446 -21.92 -29.61 33.46
N GLY A 447 -22.82 -30.33 32.78
CA GLY A 447 -24.11 -29.82 32.32
C GLY A 447 -24.07 -28.98 31.02
N TYR A 448 -22.94 -28.93 30.31
CA TYR A 448 -22.79 -28.22 29.03
C TYR A 448 -22.08 -29.08 27.97
N THR A 449 -22.33 -28.76 26.70
CA THR A 449 -21.62 -29.30 25.53
C THR A 449 -20.77 -28.20 24.91
N PHE A 450 -19.51 -28.51 24.59
CA PHE A 450 -18.62 -27.61 23.84
C PHE A 450 -19.19 -27.36 22.43
N THR A 451 -19.19 -26.11 21.98
CA THR A 451 -19.70 -25.75 20.64
C THR A 451 -18.57 -25.41 19.67
N ALA A 452 -17.67 -24.52 20.08
CA ALA A 452 -16.55 -24.04 19.27
C ALA A 452 -15.55 -23.25 20.14
N TRP A 453 -14.41 -22.92 19.55
CA TRP A 453 -13.49 -21.92 20.06
C TRP A 453 -13.91 -20.52 19.60
N ASN A 454 -13.63 -19.49 20.39
CA ASN A 454 -13.86 -18.10 20.00
C ASN A 454 -12.68 -17.20 20.42
N THR A 455 -12.38 -16.16 19.64
CA THR A 455 -11.32 -15.17 19.96
C THR A 455 -11.67 -14.24 21.12
N ARG A 456 -12.90 -14.28 21.65
CA ARG A 456 -13.32 -13.59 22.87
C ARG A 456 -14.05 -14.55 23.82
N ALA A 457 -13.86 -14.34 25.13
CA ALA A 457 -14.50 -15.14 26.17
C ALA A 457 -16.05 -15.05 26.13
N ASP A 458 -16.58 -13.89 25.73
CA ASP A 458 -18.02 -13.62 25.62
C ASP A 458 -18.69 -14.19 24.35
N GLY A 459 -17.93 -14.88 23.49
CA GLY A 459 -18.42 -15.47 22.25
C GLY A 459 -18.70 -14.48 21.11
N LYS A 460 -18.43 -13.17 21.29
CA LYS A 460 -18.66 -12.14 20.25
C LYS A 460 -17.48 -11.95 19.28
N GLY A 461 -16.41 -12.71 19.44
CA GLY A 461 -15.28 -12.72 18.51
C GLY A 461 -15.51 -13.65 17.31
N LEU A 462 -14.46 -13.82 16.50
CA LEU A 462 -14.40 -14.84 15.47
C LEU A 462 -14.45 -16.24 16.09
N THR A 463 -15.28 -17.11 15.51
CA THR A 463 -15.50 -18.49 15.94
C THR A 463 -14.69 -19.47 15.09
N TYR A 464 -14.01 -20.42 15.73
CA TYR A 464 -13.20 -21.46 15.10
C TYR A 464 -13.67 -22.84 15.56
N ARG A 465 -13.88 -23.77 14.62
CA ARG A 465 -14.07 -25.19 14.93
C ARG A 465 -12.71 -25.87 15.20
N PRO A 466 -12.66 -26.94 16.00
CA PRO A 466 -11.55 -27.89 15.95
C PRO A 466 -11.21 -28.28 14.50
N GLY A 467 -9.92 -28.40 14.19
CA GLY A 467 -9.42 -28.65 12.84
C GLY A 467 -9.43 -27.44 11.89
N ALA A 468 -10.01 -26.30 12.28
CA ALA A 468 -9.97 -25.09 11.46
C ALA A 468 -8.54 -24.54 11.34
N SER A 469 -8.25 -23.87 10.23
CA SER A 469 -6.94 -23.29 9.96
C SER A 469 -6.90 -21.83 10.39
N ILE A 470 -5.85 -21.42 11.11
CA ILE A 470 -5.68 -20.06 11.65
C ILE A 470 -4.25 -19.58 11.41
N VAL A 471 -4.09 -18.30 11.06
CA VAL A 471 -2.76 -17.67 10.92
C VAL A 471 -2.37 -17.07 12.26
N LEU A 472 -1.17 -17.40 12.76
CA LEU A 472 -0.66 -16.87 14.01
C LEU A 472 -0.40 -15.35 13.89
N PRO A 473 -0.89 -14.51 14.83
CA PRO A 473 -0.62 -13.06 14.81
C PRO A 473 0.82 -12.74 15.20
N LEU A 474 1.19 -11.45 15.24
CA LEU A 474 2.52 -10.97 15.64
C LEU A 474 2.82 -11.16 17.15
N THR A 475 1.82 -11.50 17.95
CA THR A 475 1.88 -11.71 19.39
C THR A 475 1.14 -12.99 19.78
N ASN A 476 1.23 -13.39 21.05
CA ASN A 476 0.47 -14.54 21.57
C ASN A 476 -1.05 -14.28 21.54
N MET A 477 -1.84 -15.33 21.33
CA MET A 477 -3.29 -15.27 21.22
C MET A 477 -3.95 -16.40 22.02
N THR A 478 -5.12 -16.12 22.61
CA THR A 478 -5.92 -17.13 23.33
C THR A 478 -7.26 -17.33 22.65
N LEU A 479 -7.65 -18.59 22.47
CA LEU A 479 -8.99 -18.99 22.09
C LEU A 479 -9.77 -19.50 23.31
N TYR A 480 -11.03 -19.12 23.41
CA TYR A 480 -11.91 -19.41 24.55
C TYR A 480 -12.98 -20.41 24.14
N ALA A 481 -13.14 -21.49 24.92
CA ALA A 481 -14.19 -22.48 24.70
C ALA A 481 -15.58 -21.85 24.85
N GLN A 482 -16.48 -22.16 23.94
CA GLN A 482 -17.89 -21.75 24.00
C GLN A 482 -18.77 -22.95 24.31
N TRP A 483 -19.79 -22.73 25.13
CA TRP A 483 -20.53 -23.80 25.81
C TRP A 483 -22.05 -23.62 25.64
N LYS A 484 -22.74 -24.68 25.21
CA LYS A 484 -24.21 -24.74 25.17
C LYS A 484 -24.70 -25.55 26.36
N LYS A 485 -25.62 -25.01 27.17
CA LYS A 485 -26.21 -25.73 28.31
C LYS A 485 -27.04 -26.92 27.81
N ASN A 486 -26.90 -28.07 28.46
CA ASN A 486 -27.62 -29.28 28.13
C ASN A 486 -29.08 -29.17 28.61
N ALA A 487 -30.02 -29.69 27.82
CA ALA A 487 -31.42 -29.75 28.21
C ALA A 487 -31.65 -30.91 29.18
N VAL A 488 -32.34 -30.66 30.30
CA VAL A 488 -32.78 -31.71 31.23
C VAL A 488 -34.09 -32.30 30.68
N PRO A 489 -34.22 -33.64 30.55
CA PRO A 489 -35.46 -34.25 30.08
C PRO A 489 -36.58 -34.04 31.12
N VAL A 490 -37.66 -33.37 30.72
CA VAL A 490 -38.85 -33.18 31.56
C VAL A 490 -39.71 -34.43 31.49
N VAL A 491 -39.88 -35.12 32.62
CA VAL A 491 -40.84 -36.23 32.74
C VAL A 491 -42.26 -35.67 32.78
N TYR A 492 -43.13 -36.17 31.90
CA TYR A 492 -44.55 -35.80 31.85
C TYR A 492 -45.43 -36.90 32.42
N ARG A 493 -46.53 -36.51 33.05
CA ARG A 493 -47.64 -37.39 33.49
C ARG A 493 -48.89 -37.10 32.69
N THR A 494 -49.69 -38.13 32.45
CA THR A 494 -50.98 -38.04 31.75
C THR A 494 -52.13 -38.13 32.75
N VAL A 495 -53.05 -37.18 32.66
CA VAL A 495 -54.35 -37.21 33.34
C VAL A 495 -55.42 -37.54 32.30
N ALA A 496 -56.02 -38.72 32.40
CA ALA A 496 -57.19 -39.10 31.62
C ALA A 496 -58.48 -38.65 32.34
N PHE A 497 -59.54 -38.40 31.58
CA PHE A 497 -60.84 -37.96 32.09
C PHE A 497 -61.93 -38.93 31.63
N ASP A 498 -62.38 -39.80 32.53
CA ASP A 498 -63.51 -40.69 32.27
C ASP A 498 -64.82 -39.98 32.63
N SER A 499 -65.55 -39.56 31.59
CA SER A 499 -66.83 -38.86 31.74
C SER A 499 -67.98 -39.71 32.32
N ALA A 500 -67.80 -41.02 32.57
CA ALA A 500 -68.79 -41.90 33.20
C ALA A 500 -70.22 -41.76 32.60
N GLY A 501 -70.30 -41.86 31.28
CA GLY A 501 -71.54 -41.69 30.50
C GLY A 501 -71.93 -40.24 30.17
N GLY A 502 -71.03 -39.28 30.34
CA GLY A 502 -71.19 -37.90 29.86
C GLY A 502 -70.51 -37.63 28.50
N SER A 503 -70.45 -36.35 28.12
CA SER A 503 -69.68 -35.89 26.95
C SER A 503 -68.18 -36.12 27.14
N ALA A 504 -67.50 -36.59 26.09
CA ALA A 504 -66.06 -36.89 26.13
C ALA A 504 -65.18 -35.69 26.53
N VAL A 505 -64.13 -35.96 27.29
CA VAL A 505 -63.17 -34.95 27.77
C VAL A 505 -61.74 -35.41 27.46
N ALA A 506 -60.98 -34.56 26.78
CA ALA A 506 -59.63 -34.90 26.33
C ALA A 506 -58.63 -34.98 27.49
N SER A 507 -57.81 -36.03 27.49
CA SER A 507 -56.68 -36.21 28.41
C SER A 507 -55.67 -35.07 28.32
N GLN A 508 -55.03 -34.74 29.44
CA GLN A 508 -54.02 -33.69 29.53
C GLN A 508 -52.66 -34.25 29.92
N ARG A 509 -51.58 -33.65 29.43
CA ARG A 509 -50.20 -33.94 29.88
C ARG A 509 -49.65 -32.77 30.66
N VAL A 510 -49.06 -33.05 31.81
CA VAL A 510 -48.41 -32.07 32.70
C VAL A 510 -47.00 -32.54 33.05
N ALA A 511 -46.08 -31.63 33.38
CA ALA A 511 -44.80 -32.04 33.95
C ALA A 511 -45.03 -32.77 35.29
N ASN A 512 -44.13 -33.67 35.68
CA ASN A 512 -44.22 -34.40 36.94
C ASN A 512 -44.27 -33.43 38.15
N GLY A 513 -45.31 -33.56 38.98
CA GLY A 513 -45.62 -32.62 40.07
C GLY A 513 -46.44 -31.38 39.65
N GLY A 514 -46.63 -31.16 38.35
CA GLY A 514 -47.44 -30.09 37.80
C GLY A 514 -48.95 -30.30 38.02
N LYS A 515 -49.70 -29.20 38.02
CA LYS A 515 -51.16 -29.20 38.21
C LYS A 515 -51.86 -29.39 36.86
N VAL A 516 -52.92 -30.21 36.82
CA VAL A 516 -53.78 -30.35 35.63
C VAL A 516 -54.80 -29.21 35.59
N ARG A 517 -55.08 -28.66 34.41
CA ARG A 517 -56.12 -27.63 34.26
C ARG A 517 -57.49 -28.28 34.37
N GLN A 518 -58.40 -27.74 35.18
CA GLN A 518 -59.78 -28.24 35.20
C GLN A 518 -60.38 -28.14 33.78
N PRO A 519 -60.86 -29.25 33.20
CA PRO A 519 -61.56 -29.20 31.91
C PRO A 519 -62.94 -28.55 32.09
N ALA A 520 -63.60 -28.21 30.99
CA ALA A 520 -65.02 -27.88 31.04
C ALA A 520 -65.79 -29.08 31.65
N ASN A 521 -66.80 -28.79 32.48
CA ASN A 521 -67.63 -29.83 33.07
C ASN A 521 -68.31 -30.63 31.94
N PRO A 522 -68.23 -31.97 31.94
CA PRO A 522 -68.94 -32.77 30.96
C PRO A 522 -70.45 -32.61 31.19
N THR A 523 -71.24 -32.90 30.15
CA THR A 523 -72.71 -32.91 30.21
C THR A 523 -73.24 -34.33 30.10
N ARG A 524 -74.25 -34.68 30.89
CA ARG A 524 -74.99 -35.96 30.81
C ARG A 524 -76.48 -35.65 30.96
N SER A 525 -77.30 -36.10 30.01
CA SER A 525 -78.74 -35.79 29.98
C SER A 525 -79.43 -36.31 31.25
N GLY A 526 -80.18 -35.44 31.95
CA GLY A 526 -80.88 -35.76 33.19
C GLY A 526 -80.04 -35.71 34.49
N TYR A 527 -78.76 -35.32 34.42
CA TYR A 527 -77.86 -35.27 35.58
C TYR A 527 -77.07 -33.95 35.66
N ALA A 528 -76.89 -33.42 36.86
CA ALA A 528 -75.91 -32.40 37.15
C ALA A 528 -74.54 -33.03 37.43
N PHE A 529 -73.48 -32.35 37.00
CA PHE A 529 -72.10 -32.79 37.22
C PHE A 529 -71.66 -32.44 38.65
N ALA A 530 -71.37 -33.47 39.46
CA ALA A 530 -71.00 -33.31 40.87
C ALA A 530 -69.50 -33.06 41.09
N GLY A 531 -68.66 -33.47 40.13
CA GLY A 531 -67.22 -33.24 40.16
C GLY A 531 -66.40 -34.36 39.51
N TRP A 532 -65.10 -34.13 39.40
CA TRP A 532 -64.10 -35.14 39.04
C TRP A 532 -63.60 -35.82 40.32
N TYR A 533 -63.43 -37.14 40.29
CA TYR A 533 -63.01 -37.96 41.43
C TYR A 533 -61.81 -38.84 41.05
N TYR A 534 -60.94 -39.12 42.02
CA TYR A 534 -59.87 -40.11 41.91
C TYR A 534 -60.14 -41.23 42.92
N GLY A 535 -60.57 -42.39 42.42
CA GLY A 535 -61.25 -43.38 43.26
C GLY A 535 -62.49 -42.75 43.90
N ASN A 536 -62.65 -42.91 45.21
CA ASN A 536 -63.81 -42.41 45.94
C ASN A 536 -63.70 -40.94 46.41
N ALA A 537 -62.55 -40.28 46.19
CA ALA A 537 -62.28 -38.92 46.66
C ALA A 537 -62.43 -37.86 45.56
N LYS A 538 -63.10 -36.75 45.84
CA LYS A 538 -63.24 -35.62 44.91
C LYS A 538 -61.86 -34.98 44.65
N TRP A 539 -61.52 -34.77 43.38
CA TRP A 539 -60.21 -34.27 42.97
C TRP A 539 -60.09 -32.75 43.13
N ASP A 540 -59.02 -32.32 43.80
CA ASP A 540 -58.60 -30.91 43.86
C ASP A 540 -57.62 -30.60 42.73
N PHE A 541 -58.00 -29.69 41.84
CA PHE A 541 -57.17 -29.23 40.72
C PHE A 541 -55.95 -28.39 41.15
N ASN A 542 -55.85 -28.01 42.43
CA ASN A 542 -54.63 -27.43 42.99
C ASN A 542 -53.56 -28.47 43.35
N ARG A 543 -53.89 -29.78 43.38
CA ARG A 543 -52.96 -30.86 43.67
C ARG A 543 -52.03 -31.15 42.48
N GLY A 544 -50.75 -31.33 42.76
CA GLY A 544 -49.75 -31.75 41.77
C GLY A 544 -49.90 -33.22 41.37
N VAL A 545 -49.67 -33.52 40.09
CA VAL A 545 -49.82 -34.87 39.51
C VAL A 545 -48.45 -35.54 39.40
N THR A 546 -48.20 -36.56 40.22
CA THR A 546 -46.89 -37.26 40.33
C THR A 546 -46.84 -38.63 39.64
N ALA A 547 -47.98 -39.12 39.14
CA ALA A 547 -48.13 -40.36 38.38
C ALA A 547 -49.17 -40.17 37.26
N ASN A 548 -49.30 -41.13 36.35
CA ASN A 548 -50.45 -41.13 35.43
C ASN A 548 -51.71 -41.49 36.21
N ILE A 549 -52.80 -40.74 36.02
CA ILE A 549 -54.06 -40.92 36.76
C ILE A 549 -55.27 -40.80 35.81
N THR A 550 -56.37 -41.44 36.18
CA THR A 550 -57.68 -41.23 35.55
C THR A 550 -58.60 -40.56 36.56
N LEU A 551 -59.24 -39.48 36.15
CA LEU A 551 -60.27 -38.81 36.94
C LEU A 551 -61.65 -39.15 36.38
N THR A 552 -62.54 -39.64 37.22
CA THR A 552 -63.88 -40.10 36.84
C THR A 552 -64.95 -39.08 37.21
N ALA A 553 -65.92 -38.85 36.32
CA ALA A 553 -67.02 -37.92 36.56
C ALA A 553 -68.08 -38.53 37.47
N HIS A 554 -68.48 -37.81 38.51
CA HIS A 554 -69.63 -38.16 39.34
C HIS A 554 -70.82 -37.25 39.03
N TRP A 555 -72.02 -37.79 39.23
CA TRP A 555 -73.28 -37.24 38.73
C TRP A 555 -74.36 -37.27 39.82
N THR A 556 -75.15 -36.20 39.93
CA THR A 556 -76.37 -36.16 40.74
C THR A 556 -77.59 -36.01 39.83
N LYS A 557 -78.69 -36.68 40.15
CA LYS A 557 -79.95 -36.54 39.39
C LYS A 557 -80.56 -35.17 39.73
N SER A 558 -80.92 -34.35 38.75
CA SER A 558 -81.37 -32.97 38.99
C SER A 558 -82.62 -32.57 38.23
N GLN A 559 -83.48 -31.80 38.89
CA GLN A 559 -84.71 -31.24 38.36
C GLN A 559 -84.42 -29.92 37.61
N THR A 560 -85.13 -29.71 36.48
CA THR A 560 -85.31 -28.46 35.68
C THR A 560 -84.15 -27.44 35.54
N PRO A 561 -83.63 -27.20 34.32
CA PRO A 561 -82.45 -26.35 34.12
C PRO A 561 -82.77 -24.87 33.88
N THR A 562 -81.89 -23.97 34.36
CA THR A 562 -81.80 -22.57 33.91
C THR A 562 -80.41 -22.22 33.37
N LYS A 563 -80.41 -21.46 32.28
CA LYS A 563 -79.30 -21.09 31.38
C LYS A 563 -78.35 -20.03 31.99
N PRO A 564 -77.02 -20.24 32.04
CA PRO A 564 -76.05 -19.19 32.31
C PRO A 564 -75.82 -18.31 31.06
N THR A 565 -75.74 -16.99 31.25
CA THR A 565 -75.50 -16.00 30.19
C THR A 565 -74.00 -15.81 29.91
N GLN A 566 -73.66 -15.68 28.63
CA GLN A 566 -72.30 -15.43 28.15
C GLN A 566 -72.07 -13.91 28.03
N PRO A 567 -70.93 -13.35 28.48
CA PRO A 567 -70.64 -11.93 28.27
C PRO A 567 -70.47 -11.63 26.78
N THR A 568 -71.24 -10.66 26.28
CA THR A 568 -71.26 -10.28 24.87
C THR A 568 -70.01 -9.50 24.48
N VAL A 569 -69.00 -10.20 23.95
CA VAL A 569 -67.82 -9.58 23.36
C VAL A 569 -68.20 -8.87 22.06
N LYS A 570 -67.98 -7.55 22.00
CA LYS A 570 -68.30 -6.74 20.82
C LYS A 570 -67.29 -7.06 19.69
N ARG A 571 -67.77 -7.81 18.69
CA ARG A 571 -67.04 -8.11 17.45
C ARG A 571 -66.78 -6.82 16.66
N VAL A 572 -65.54 -6.63 16.21
CA VAL A 572 -65.12 -5.52 15.36
C VAL A 572 -64.50 -6.12 14.08
N PRO A 573 -65.02 -5.85 12.88
CA PRO A 573 -64.45 -6.37 11.64
C PRO A 573 -63.14 -5.65 11.29
N VAL A 574 -62.14 -6.40 10.80
CA VAL A 574 -60.96 -5.85 10.13
C VAL A 574 -61.07 -6.14 8.63
N TYR A 575 -60.98 -5.12 7.80
CA TYR A 575 -61.03 -5.20 6.35
C TYR A 575 -59.61 -5.25 5.77
N ARG A 576 -59.42 -6.03 4.68
CA ARG A 576 -58.15 -6.14 3.93
C ARG A 576 -58.36 -5.71 2.48
N VAL A 577 -57.68 -4.65 2.06
CA VAL A 577 -57.63 -4.20 0.65
C VAL A 577 -56.24 -4.37 0.08
N TYR A 578 -56.14 -4.67 -1.22
CA TYR A 578 -54.90 -4.89 -1.95
C TYR A 578 -54.75 -3.89 -3.11
N ASN A 579 -53.59 -3.25 -3.20
CA ASN A 579 -53.25 -2.36 -4.31
C ASN A 579 -52.43 -3.12 -5.38
N ARG A 580 -53.03 -3.37 -6.55
CA ARG A 580 -52.34 -4.06 -7.66
C ARG A 580 -51.14 -3.28 -8.22
N ASN A 581 -51.13 -1.95 -8.07
CA ASN A 581 -50.07 -1.10 -8.63
C ASN A 581 -48.82 -1.03 -7.72
N SER A 582 -48.99 -1.10 -6.40
CA SER A 582 -47.87 -1.09 -5.43
C SER A 582 -47.54 -2.45 -4.82
N GLY A 583 -48.44 -3.44 -4.96
CA GLY A 583 -48.30 -4.76 -4.34
C GLY A 583 -48.61 -4.81 -2.84
N LEU A 584 -49.09 -3.69 -2.26
CA LEU A 584 -49.30 -3.53 -0.82
C LEU A 584 -50.73 -3.87 -0.38
N HIS A 585 -50.86 -4.39 0.85
CA HIS A 585 -52.11 -4.61 1.54
C HIS A 585 -52.30 -3.55 2.63
N HIS A 586 -53.55 -3.16 2.86
CA HIS A 586 -53.93 -2.30 3.98
C HIS A 586 -54.99 -2.96 4.85
N TYR A 587 -54.86 -2.80 6.16
CA TYR A 587 -55.76 -3.37 7.16
C TYR A 587 -56.34 -2.27 8.05
N THR A 588 -57.68 -2.21 8.13
CA THR A 588 -58.37 -1.20 8.96
C THR A 588 -59.68 -1.73 9.54
N ILE A 589 -60.09 -1.20 10.69
CA ILE A 589 -61.44 -1.36 11.26
C ILE A 589 -62.41 -0.27 10.77
N ASN A 590 -61.91 0.78 10.11
CA ASN A 590 -62.72 1.89 9.62
C ASN A 590 -63.30 1.54 8.24
N LYS A 591 -64.61 1.27 8.18
CA LYS A 591 -65.31 0.97 6.93
C LYS A 591 -65.23 2.11 5.91
N ALA A 592 -65.21 3.37 6.34
CA ALA A 592 -65.08 4.51 5.43
C ALA A 592 -63.66 4.62 4.82
N GLU A 593 -62.61 4.25 5.58
CA GLU A 593 -61.24 4.17 5.06
C GLU A 593 -61.12 3.04 4.03
N ASN A 594 -61.70 1.87 4.31
CA ASN A 594 -61.82 0.76 3.35
C ASN A 594 -62.51 1.21 2.05
N ASP A 595 -63.69 1.82 2.16
CA ASP A 595 -64.51 2.19 1.01
C ASP A 595 -63.87 3.33 0.20
N MET A 596 -63.17 4.25 0.86
CA MET A 596 -62.35 5.26 0.20
C MET A 596 -61.20 4.64 -0.59
N LEU A 597 -60.48 3.66 -0.04
CA LEU A 597 -59.40 2.97 -0.75
C LEU A 597 -59.94 2.17 -1.94
N VAL A 598 -61.08 1.48 -1.80
CA VAL A 598 -61.75 0.80 -2.91
C VAL A 598 -62.16 1.78 -4.00
N ARG A 599 -62.74 2.94 -3.65
CA ARG A 599 -63.06 4.02 -4.60
C ARG A 599 -61.81 4.59 -5.30
N LEU A 600 -60.64 4.54 -4.65
CA LEU A 600 -59.33 4.91 -5.21
C LEU A 600 -58.65 3.76 -5.99
N GLY A 601 -59.40 2.70 -6.34
CA GLY A 601 -58.92 1.60 -7.19
C GLY A 601 -58.20 0.47 -6.46
N TRP A 602 -58.22 0.42 -5.12
CA TRP A 602 -57.75 -0.75 -4.38
C TRP A 602 -58.80 -1.88 -4.48
N ARG A 603 -58.34 -3.12 -4.51
CA ARG A 603 -59.19 -4.29 -4.56
C ARG A 603 -59.54 -4.75 -3.14
N ASP A 604 -60.81 -4.73 -2.76
CA ASP A 604 -61.27 -5.48 -1.59
C ASP A 604 -61.18 -6.99 -1.89
N GLU A 605 -60.36 -7.68 -1.11
CA GLU A 605 -60.13 -9.11 -1.28
C GLU A 605 -61.21 -9.97 -0.62
N ASN A 606 -61.98 -9.38 0.30
CA ASN A 606 -62.98 -10.05 1.12
C ASN A 606 -64.39 -9.90 0.54
N ARG A 607 -64.54 -9.20 -0.60
CA ARG A 607 -65.79 -9.00 -1.35
C ARG A 607 -66.93 -8.44 -0.47
N GLY A 608 -66.66 -7.40 0.31
CA GLY A 608 -67.58 -6.79 1.27
C GLY A 608 -67.54 -7.40 2.67
N GLY A 609 -66.86 -8.54 2.85
CA GLY A 609 -66.64 -9.19 4.15
C GLY A 609 -65.46 -8.59 4.94
N SER A 610 -65.21 -9.16 6.13
CA SER A 610 -64.01 -8.90 6.92
C SER A 610 -62.93 -9.96 6.68
N ALA A 611 -61.66 -9.58 6.66
CA ALA A 611 -60.53 -10.52 6.62
C ALA A 611 -60.43 -11.35 7.90
N PHE A 612 -60.73 -10.73 9.04
CA PHE A 612 -60.86 -11.38 10.34
C PHE A 612 -61.64 -10.50 11.33
N ILE A 613 -62.03 -11.07 12.47
CA ILE A 613 -62.79 -10.36 13.51
C ILE A 613 -61.90 -10.10 14.72
N THR A 614 -61.80 -8.84 15.11
CA THR A 614 -61.11 -8.37 16.30
C THR A 614 -62.13 -7.94 17.37
N VAL A 615 -61.71 -7.38 18.50
CA VAL A 615 -62.61 -7.08 19.63
C VAL A 615 -62.57 -5.61 20.06
N SER A 616 -63.60 -5.15 20.78
CA SER A 616 -63.55 -3.83 21.42
C SER A 616 -62.48 -3.79 22.51
N ARG A 617 -61.91 -2.60 22.75
CA ARG A 617 -60.90 -2.36 23.80
C ARG A 617 -61.34 -2.79 25.19
N ASP A 618 -62.66 -2.74 25.45
CA ASP A 618 -63.28 -3.03 26.75
C ASP A 618 -63.47 -4.55 26.98
N THR A 619 -63.00 -5.38 26.04
CA THR A 619 -63.03 -6.85 26.16
C THR A 619 -61.96 -7.34 27.17
N PRO A 620 -62.33 -8.13 28.19
CA PRO A 620 -61.38 -8.62 29.19
C PRO A 620 -60.17 -9.35 28.58
N GLY A 621 -58.97 -8.87 28.93
CA GLY A 621 -57.70 -9.43 28.46
C GLY A 621 -57.31 -9.09 27.02
N ALA A 622 -58.03 -8.18 26.35
CA ALA A 622 -57.68 -7.75 24.99
C ALA A 622 -56.38 -6.93 24.95
N LYS A 623 -55.62 -7.05 23.86
CA LYS A 623 -54.29 -6.41 23.71
C LYS A 623 -54.26 -5.47 22.49
N PRO A 624 -53.60 -4.30 22.59
CA PRO A 624 -53.52 -3.35 21.47
C PRO A 624 -52.57 -3.85 20.39
N VAL A 625 -53.00 -3.77 19.13
CA VAL A 625 -52.14 -3.91 17.95
C VAL A 625 -51.79 -2.51 17.45
N TYR A 626 -50.50 -2.18 17.43
CA TYR A 626 -49.97 -0.91 16.96
C TYR A 626 -49.88 -0.88 15.43
N ARG A 627 -49.98 0.31 14.82
CA ARG A 627 -49.79 0.55 13.37
C ARG A 627 -48.70 1.58 13.15
N GLU A 628 -47.73 1.25 12.31
CA GLU A 628 -46.66 2.16 11.88
C GLU A 628 -46.67 2.32 10.35
N TYR A 629 -46.46 3.53 9.85
CA TYR A 629 -46.47 3.85 8.42
C TYR A 629 -45.11 4.36 7.92
N ASN A 630 -44.57 3.71 6.87
CA ASN A 630 -43.35 4.15 6.21
C ASN A 630 -43.63 5.13 5.06
N ARG A 631 -43.48 6.43 5.33
CA ARG A 631 -43.63 7.49 4.31
C ARG A 631 -42.71 7.36 3.08
N ARG A 632 -41.63 6.56 3.14
CA ARG A 632 -40.67 6.39 2.04
C ARG A 632 -40.98 5.22 1.12
N SER A 633 -41.66 4.18 1.62
CA SER A 633 -42.01 2.98 0.83
C SER A 633 -43.52 2.82 0.61
N GLY A 634 -44.36 3.46 1.43
CA GLY A 634 -45.81 3.28 1.43
C GLY A 634 -46.29 2.11 2.31
N ASN A 635 -45.38 1.35 2.91
CA ASN A 635 -45.71 0.14 3.65
C ASN A 635 -46.25 0.48 5.05
N HIS A 636 -47.11 -0.38 5.56
CA HIS A 636 -47.56 -0.37 6.95
C HIS A 636 -47.05 -1.62 7.66
N ASN A 637 -46.91 -1.53 8.98
CA ASN A 637 -46.70 -2.67 9.85
C ASN A 637 -47.80 -2.70 10.92
N TRP A 638 -48.19 -3.92 11.34
CA TRP A 638 -49.09 -4.15 12.46
C TRP A 638 -48.45 -5.13 13.45
N THR A 639 -48.36 -4.75 14.73
CA THR A 639 -47.68 -5.58 15.73
C THR A 639 -48.30 -5.52 17.12
N LEU A 640 -48.25 -6.64 17.84
CA LEU A 640 -48.45 -6.70 19.30
C LEU A 640 -47.17 -6.35 20.09
N ASN A 641 -46.01 -6.32 19.43
CA ASN A 641 -44.73 -6.11 20.09
C ASN A 641 -44.40 -4.62 20.18
N LYS A 642 -44.67 -4.01 21.34
CA LYS A 642 -44.33 -2.60 21.61
C LYS A 642 -42.85 -2.26 21.30
N ARG A 643 -41.91 -3.20 21.45
CA ARG A 643 -40.48 -2.94 21.11
C ARG A 643 -40.22 -2.91 19.60
N GLU A 644 -40.99 -3.64 18.80
CA GLU A 644 -40.92 -3.59 17.33
C GLU A 644 -41.47 -2.25 16.84
N HIS A 645 -42.62 -1.83 17.39
CA HIS A 645 -43.19 -0.49 17.21
C HIS A 645 -42.18 0.62 17.57
N ASP A 646 -41.69 0.66 18.81
CA ASP A 646 -40.76 1.68 19.29
C ASP A 646 -39.47 1.73 18.44
N MET A 647 -39.02 0.57 17.94
CA MET A 647 -37.87 0.47 17.04
C MET A 647 -38.17 1.06 15.64
N LEU A 648 -39.33 0.76 15.05
CA LEU A 648 -39.70 1.28 13.72
C LEU A 648 -39.91 2.79 13.76
N VAL A 649 -40.59 3.30 14.79
CA VAL A 649 -40.78 4.74 15.01
C VAL A 649 -39.43 5.45 15.15
N ARG A 650 -38.50 4.88 15.94
CA ARG A 650 -37.11 5.40 16.06
C ARG A 650 -36.33 5.35 14.74
N LEU A 651 -36.68 4.44 13.82
CA LEU A 651 -36.11 4.37 12.46
C LEU A 651 -36.83 5.30 11.46
N GLY A 652 -37.69 6.21 11.92
CA GLY A 652 -38.35 7.23 11.11
C GLY A 652 -39.65 6.77 10.44
N TRP A 653 -40.24 5.66 10.89
CA TRP A 653 -41.63 5.34 10.57
C TRP A 653 -42.56 6.26 11.36
N ARG A 654 -43.72 6.59 10.79
CA ARG A 654 -44.75 7.37 11.47
C ARG A 654 -45.55 6.45 12.39
N ASP A 655 -45.62 6.80 13.67
CA ASP A 655 -46.60 6.23 14.60
C ASP A 655 -48.02 6.64 14.18
N GLU A 656 -48.91 5.67 14.03
CA GLU A 656 -50.34 5.89 13.75
C GLU A 656 -51.26 5.37 14.86
N GLY A 657 -50.70 5.00 16.01
CA GLY A 657 -51.41 4.58 17.20
C GLY A 657 -51.88 3.13 17.18
N ILE A 658 -52.95 2.87 17.93
CA ILE A 658 -53.54 1.54 18.08
C ILE A 658 -54.57 1.33 16.96
N ALA A 659 -54.34 0.35 16.09
CA ALA A 659 -55.26 0.02 15.01
C ALA A 659 -56.52 -0.72 15.50
N TRP A 660 -56.35 -1.65 16.44
CA TRP A 660 -57.43 -2.39 17.09
C TRP A 660 -56.96 -3.14 18.34
N TYR A 661 -57.89 -3.82 19.03
CA TYR A 661 -57.62 -4.68 20.17
C TYR A 661 -57.94 -6.14 19.83
N THR A 662 -56.98 -7.04 20.05
CA THR A 662 -57.11 -8.47 19.75
C THR A 662 -57.53 -9.27 20.98
N SER A 663 -58.31 -10.34 20.78
CA SER A 663 -58.75 -11.24 21.86
C SER A 663 -57.57 -12.04 22.45
N PRO A 664 -57.60 -12.45 23.73
CA PRO A 664 -56.66 -13.44 24.27
C PRO A 664 -56.94 -14.87 23.76
N THR A 665 -58.14 -15.14 23.24
CA THR A 665 -58.58 -16.47 22.76
C THR A 665 -59.22 -16.38 21.36
N GLY A 666 -59.10 -17.45 20.58
CA GLY A 666 -59.71 -17.53 19.25
C GLY A 666 -58.81 -18.17 18.20
N ARG A 667 -59.10 -17.90 16.92
CA ARG A 667 -58.35 -18.40 15.75
C ARG A 667 -57.03 -17.65 15.62
N ASP A 668 -55.98 -18.34 15.18
CA ASP A 668 -54.70 -17.68 14.88
C ASP A 668 -54.83 -16.69 13.72
N VAL A 669 -54.18 -15.53 13.84
CA VAL A 669 -53.83 -14.68 12.70
C VAL A 669 -52.33 -14.86 12.46
N TYR A 670 -51.95 -15.39 11.30
CA TYR A 670 -50.56 -15.63 10.92
C TYR A 670 -49.98 -14.42 10.21
N ARG A 671 -48.71 -14.07 10.51
CA ARG A 671 -47.94 -13.01 9.82
C ARG A 671 -46.97 -13.63 8.82
N LEU A 672 -46.89 -13.03 7.64
CA LEU A 672 -45.91 -13.36 6.59
C LEU A 672 -45.18 -12.10 6.15
N TYR A 673 -43.90 -12.23 5.78
CA TYR A 673 -43.07 -11.15 5.28
C TYR A 673 -42.46 -11.50 3.90
N ASN A 674 -42.60 -10.61 2.93
CA ASN A 674 -41.90 -10.70 1.65
C ASN A 674 -40.66 -9.80 1.67
N PRO A 675 -39.42 -10.34 1.64
CA PRO A 675 -38.22 -9.51 1.54
C PRO A 675 -37.97 -8.99 0.11
N LYS A 676 -38.69 -9.46 -0.91
CA LYS A 676 -38.48 -9.04 -2.30
C LYS A 676 -39.08 -7.65 -2.54
N PRO A 677 -38.35 -6.70 -3.15
CA PRO A 677 -38.92 -5.43 -3.54
C PRO A 677 -39.97 -5.64 -4.63
N TYR A 678 -41.21 -5.17 -4.38
CA TYR A 678 -42.20 -5.09 -5.46
C TYR A 678 -41.84 -3.99 -6.46
N HIS A 679 -42.42 -4.06 -7.66
CA HIS A 679 -42.08 -3.21 -8.80
C HIS A 679 -42.01 -1.72 -8.42
N LYS A 680 -40.91 -1.07 -8.84
CA LYS A 680 -40.72 0.37 -8.70
C LYS A 680 -41.90 1.09 -9.40
N PRO A 681 -42.70 1.91 -8.71
CA PRO A 681 -43.79 2.63 -9.36
C PRO A 681 -43.25 3.57 -10.44
N ALA A 682 -44.00 3.75 -11.52
CA ALA A 682 -43.56 4.48 -12.72
C ALA A 682 -43.15 5.95 -12.44
N ASN A 683 -43.60 6.53 -11.32
CA ASN A 683 -43.22 7.86 -10.84
C ASN A 683 -41.84 7.91 -10.14
N GLY A 684 -41.11 6.79 -10.08
CA GLY A 684 -39.73 6.72 -9.62
C GLY A 684 -39.49 6.88 -8.11
N ARG A 685 -40.54 7.10 -7.29
CA ARG A 685 -40.42 7.35 -5.85
C ARG A 685 -40.74 6.10 -5.03
N GLY A 686 -39.72 5.63 -4.29
CA GLY A 686 -39.79 4.48 -3.39
C GLY A 686 -38.95 3.30 -3.87
N ASN A 687 -38.02 2.83 -3.02
CA ASN A 687 -37.50 1.47 -3.13
C ASN A 687 -38.55 0.56 -2.53
N GLY A 688 -39.14 -0.35 -3.34
CA GLY A 688 -40.19 -1.26 -2.89
C GLY A 688 -39.78 -1.98 -1.61
N GLY A 689 -40.37 -1.58 -0.48
CA GLY A 689 -40.05 -2.15 0.82
C GLY A 689 -40.65 -3.54 0.95
N GLY A 690 -40.06 -4.38 1.81
CA GLY A 690 -40.63 -5.69 2.09
C GLY A 690 -42.02 -5.59 2.72
N GLU A 691 -42.93 -6.46 2.29
CA GLU A 691 -44.38 -6.38 2.54
C GLU A 691 -44.85 -7.39 3.58
N HIS A 692 -45.87 -7.05 4.38
CA HIS A 692 -46.48 -7.95 5.35
C HIS A 692 -47.92 -8.34 5.02
N VAL A 693 -48.25 -9.63 5.17
CA VAL A 693 -49.62 -10.15 5.04
C VAL A 693 -50.05 -10.83 6.33
N TYR A 694 -51.32 -10.63 6.70
CA TYR A 694 -51.97 -11.17 7.89
C TYR A 694 -53.22 -11.95 7.49
N THR A 695 -53.32 -13.22 7.92
CA THR A 695 -54.45 -14.09 7.56
C THR A 695 -54.82 -15.07 8.66
N THR A 696 -56.11 -15.40 8.79
CA THR A 696 -56.59 -16.53 9.61
C THR A 696 -56.56 -17.87 8.87
N SER A 697 -56.30 -17.87 7.56
CA SER A 697 -56.22 -19.08 6.75
C SER A 697 -54.83 -19.69 6.83
N TYR A 698 -54.70 -20.81 7.56
CA TYR A 698 -53.46 -21.59 7.56
C TYR A 698 -53.13 -22.17 6.17
N GLY A 699 -54.14 -22.36 5.31
CA GLY A 699 -53.96 -22.74 3.91
C GLY A 699 -53.29 -21.63 3.10
N GLU A 700 -53.75 -20.38 3.24
CA GLU A 700 -53.14 -19.20 2.61
C GLU A 700 -51.71 -19.00 3.13
N TYR A 701 -51.50 -19.10 4.46
CA TYR A 701 -50.17 -19.05 5.06
C TYR A 701 -49.21 -20.06 4.44
N ARG A 702 -49.60 -21.35 4.33
CA ARG A 702 -48.77 -22.38 3.70
C ARG A 702 -48.55 -22.14 2.21
N ALA A 703 -49.56 -21.68 1.47
CA ALA A 703 -49.44 -21.39 0.05
C ALA A 703 -48.48 -20.23 -0.23
N VAL A 704 -48.56 -19.15 0.56
CA VAL A 704 -47.72 -17.96 0.41
C VAL A 704 -46.28 -18.23 0.87
N VAL A 705 -46.07 -19.04 1.92
CA VAL A 705 -44.73 -19.57 2.26
C VAL A 705 -44.16 -20.43 1.12
N LYS A 706 -44.96 -21.32 0.52
CA LYS A 706 -44.54 -22.12 -0.64
C LYS A 706 -44.21 -21.25 -1.87
N ALA A 707 -44.85 -20.10 -2.00
CA ALA A 707 -44.54 -19.08 -3.01
C ALA A 707 -43.28 -18.24 -2.69
N GLY A 708 -42.55 -18.55 -1.61
CA GLY A 708 -41.25 -17.96 -1.29
C GLY A 708 -41.26 -16.79 -0.31
N TRP A 709 -42.37 -16.54 0.38
CA TRP A 709 -42.43 -15.57 1.49
C TRP A 709 -41.93 -16.18 2.80
N ARG A 710 -41.41 -15.35 3.71
CA ARG A 710 -41.04 -15.77 5.07
C ARG A 710 -42.31 -15.85 5.93
N GLY A 711 -42.67 -17.05 6.38
CA GLY A 711 -43.69 -17.21 7.42
C GLY A 711 -43.13 -16.85 8.79
N GLU A 712 -43.84 -16.00 9.55
CA GLU A 712 -43.38 -15.48 10.84
C GLU A 712 -44.17 -16.06 12.04
N GLY A 713 -45.07 -17.02 11.77
CA GLY A 713 -45.90 -17.65 12.79
C GLY A 713 -47.15 -16.83 13.16
N VAL A 714 -47.66 -17.06 14.37
CA VAL A 714 -48.89 -16.43 14.88
C VAL A 714 -48.58 -15.03 15.41
N ALA A 715 -49.27 -14.02 14.86
CA ALA A 715 -49.17 -12.63 15.28
C ALA A 715 -50.09 -12.34 16.49
N TRP A 716 -51.35 -12.78 16.42
CA TRP A 716 -52.38 -12.59 17.45
C TRP A 716 -53.59 -13.53 17.23
N LYS A 717 -54.72 -13.30 17.93
CA LYS A 717 -55.94 -14.13 17.87
C LYS A 717 -57.17 -13.35 17.38
N SER A 718 -57.80 -13.83 16.31
CA SER A 718 -59.14 -13.41 15.84
C SER A 718 -60.25 -14.10 16.65
N LEU A 719 -61.34 -13.39 16.90
CA LEU A 719 -62.60 -13.95 17.39
C LEU A 719 -63.42 -14.61 16.25
#